data_AF-A0A0D3E2P4-F1
#
_entry.id   AF-A0A0D3E2P4-F1
#
_cell.length_a   1.000
_cell.length_b   1.000
_cell.length_c   1.000
_cell.angle_alpha   90.00
_cell.angle_beta   90.00
_cell.angle_gamma   90.00
#
_symmetry.space_group_name_H-M   'P 1'
#
loop_
_entity.id
_entity.type
_entity.pdbx_description
1 polymer ?
#
loop_
_entity_poly.entity_id
_entity_poly.type
_entity_poly.pdbx_seq_one_letter_code
_entity_poly.pdbx_strand_id
1 'polypeptide(L)'
;MKPLCLIIFLSIVIQQSYLKLGVDASSRDGFVRTKGVQFSLNGYPYYANGFNAYWLMYVASDPIQRPKISAAFQEASSHGLTVARTWAFSDGGYRPLQYSPGSYNEDMFQGLDFAIAEARKHGIKIILSFANNYVSFGGKKQYVDWARSQGRPVSSEDDFFTDSLVKDFYKNHIKAVLNRFNTFTKFQYKDDPTIMAWELMNEPRCPSDPTGRTIQAWITEMAAHVKSLDSNHLLEAGLEGFYGQSSPQSKTLNPPGQFGTDFIANNRIPGIDFVTAHSYPDEWFVDASEQFQMEFLNKWLDAHIQDAQNILRKPIILAEFGKSTKKAGYSPAQRDVVFNTVYTKIYESAKRGGAAAGGLFWQLLVNGMDNFQDGYGIILGQSSSTVNVIAQQSRKLTLIRKIFARMINVEKWKRARGYGPVREGASVSLLEKPVDKFVHQTRIPIQAVSFDTNYQLRQLIDSGNLRDARQVFDKMPHRDVFSWTAIIQGYVAATNYNEALILFSAMHLDPRVSADTHVLSVALKACGQSSNVSFGESLHSFAEKTSLLSSVFVGSALIDLYKRTGMIDKSCRVFSEMDFKNTVTWTTIITGLVHAGRHKEGLVYFTEMSRFRDLPDTFTFAIALKACACLRQLRYGQGIHTHVIVKGFGAVLCVANSLFTMYTECGEMEDALRLFESMSERDVVSWTSLITAYSRIGQEENAVNTFLLMRNSEVYPNEQTFASMFAACASLSRLVWGEQLHGNVFSLGIVDSLSVINSMMKMYSTCGKLDSASVLFRGMRCRDIISWSTIIGGYSQGGFVEEGFEYFSWMRQSGTKPTDFALASLLSVSGNMAVLEQGRQVHALSLHLGLEQNPTICSALITMYSKCGSIAEASKVFEETNIADIVALTAMTNGYAEHGKSKEAIDLFEKSLNVGFRPDVVTFISVLNACAHSGQLDLGFHYFNVMRERYNMSPAKEHYGCMVDLLCRAGRLSEAEKMIDEMPCEKDDVVWTTLLRACTAKRDIERGRRAAERMLELDPTSSTALVTLANIYSSTGKWKEAAIVRKSMKSKGVMKEPGWSSILIKDQVSAFASGGQSHPQCEDIYSILELVVHRYVCAIKGAFESTQICDP
;
A
#
# COMPACT_ATOMS: atom_id res chain seq x y z
N MET A 1 -26.93 40.86 8.87
CA MET A 1 -27.53 39.91 7.89
C MET A 1 -26.76 39.77 6.58
N LYS A 2 -26.02 40.78 6.08
CA LYS A 2 -25.20 40.66 4.84
C LYS A 2 -23.98 39.70 4.90
N PRO A 3 -23.29 39.45 6.03
CA PRO A 3 -22.16 38.52 6.04
C PRO A 3 -22.58 37.04 6.02
N LEU A 4 -23.77 36.72 6.55
CA LEU A 4 -24.29 35.36 6.58
C LEU A 4 -24.74 34.89 5.18
N CYS A 5 -25.33 35.79 4.38
CA CYS A 5 -25.65 35.50 2.98
C CYS A 5 -24.39 35.35 2.11
N LEU A 6 -23.31 36.08 2.41
CA LEU A 6 -22.05 35.93 1.69
C LEU A 6 -21.37 34.60 2.04
N ILE A 7 -21.43 34.18 3.31
CA ILE A 7 -20.94 32.86 3.73
C ILE A 7 -21.79 31.76 3.13
N ILE A 8 -23.12 31.87 3.10
CA ILE A 8 -23.99 30.86 2.47
C ILE A 8 -23.78 30.84 0.95
N PHE A 9 -23.58 32.00 0.31
CA PHE A 9 -23.29 32.07 -1.13
C PHE A 9 -21.88 31.53 -1.44
N LEU A 10 -20.86 31.81 -0.62
CA LEU A 10 -19.54 31.19 -0.74
C LEU A 10 -19.60 29.70 -0.42
N SER A 11 -20.41 29.25 0.54
CA SER A 11 -20.62 27.83 0.82
C SER A 11 -21.30 27.14 -0.35
N ILE A 12 -22.28 27.77 -1.01
CA ILE A 12 -22.96 27.23 -2.20
C ILE A 12 -22.04 27.27 -3.42
N VAL A 13 -21.22 28.32 -3.58
CA VAL A 13 -20.23 28.43 -4.67
C VAL A 13 -19.06 27.47 -4.43
N ILE A 14 -18.59 27.29 -3.19
CA ILE A 14 -17.57 26.32 -2.80
C ILE A 14 -18.15 24.91 -2.92
N GLN A 15 -19.39 24.65 -2.52
CA GLN A 15 -20.05 23.36 -2.70
C GLN A 15 -20.30 23.06 -4.19
N GLN A 16 -20.63 24.06 -5.02
CA GLN A 16 -20.70 23.92 -6.49
C GLN A 16 -19.32 23.82 -7.17
N SER A 17 -18.26 24.36 -6.57
CA SER A 17 -16.87 24.28 -7.06
C SER A 17 -16.20 22.96 -6.66
N TYR A 18 -16.48 22.44 -5.46
CA TYR A 18 -16.07 21.12 -4.98
C TYR A 18 -16.86 20.00 -5.68
N LEU A 19 -18.11 20.24 -6.09
CA LEU A 19 -18.86 19.34 -6.99
C LEU A 19 -18.33 19.35 -8.44
N LYS A 20 -17.52 20.35 -8.85
CA LYS A 20 -16.89 20.40 -10.19
C LYS A 20 -15.40 20.03 -10.22
N LEU A 21 -14.76 19.87 -9.05
CA LEU A 21 -13.35 19.47 -8.92
C LEU A 21 -13.17 18.10 -8.25
N GLY A 22 -14.27 17.37 -8.01
CA GLY A 22 -14.22 15.92 -8.02
C GLY A 22 -13.73 15.47 -9.39
N VAL A 23 -12.79 14.52 -9.43
CA VAL A 23 -12.29 13.93 -10.67
C VAL A 23 -13.45 13.21 -11.37
N ASP A 24 -14.20 13.93 -12.18
CA ASP A 24 -15.21 13.36 -13.07
C ASP A 24 -14.53 12.89 -14.38
N ALA A 25 -13.72 11.85 -14.22
CA ALA A 25 -13.74 10.75 -15.20
C ALA A 25 -14.96 9.84 -14.95
N SER A 26 -15.95 10.31 -14.17
CA SER A 26 -17.08 9.55 -13.62
C SER A 26 -18.42 9.75 -14.36
N SER A 27 -18.52 10.71 -15.29
CA SER A 27 -19.64 10.70 -16.25
C SER A 27 -19.54 9.41 -17.07
N ARG A 28 -20.36 8.42 -16.73
CA ARG A 28 -20.56 7.18 -17.49
C ARG A 28 -21.50 7.40 -18.67
N ASP A 29 -22.16 8.56 -18.73
CA ASP A 29 -23.23 8.92 -19.69
C ASP A 29 -22.73 9.50 -21.03
N GLY A 30 -21.46 9.29 -21.37
CA GLY A 30 -20.91 9.68 -22.69
C GLY A 30 -20.96 8.55 -23.73
N PHE A 31 -20.98 8.92 -25.01
CA PHE A 31 -20.70 7.98 -26.11
C PHE A 31 -19.21 7.62 -26.16
N VAL A 32 -18.91 6.35 -26.39
CA VAL A 32 -17.54 5.91 -26.66
C VAL A 32 -17.17 6.30 -28.09
N ARG A 33 -15.98 6.87 -28.30
CA ARG A 33 -15.47 7.32 -29.60
C ARG A 33 -14.09 6.72 -29.84
N THR A 34 -13.65 6.65 -31.10
CA THR A 34 -12.28 6.27 -31.44
C THR A 34 -11.37 7.50 -31.51
N LYS A 35 -10.12 7.35 -31.08
CA LYS A 35 -9.05 8.33 -31.23
C LYS A 35 -7.80 7.60 -31.69
N GLY A 36 -7.59 7.56 -33.01
CA GLY A 36 -6.58 6.71 -33.63
C GLY A 36 -6.86 5.24 -33.30
N VAL A 37 -5.85 4.55 -32.76
CA VAL A 37 -5.95 3.12 -32.38
C VAL A 37 -6.60 2.87 -31.02
N GLN A 38 -7.11 3.89 -30.32
CA GLN A 38 -7.67 3.73 -28.98
C GLN A 38 -9.14 4.11 -28.90
N PHE A 39 -9.88 3.53 -27.96
CA PHE A 39 -11.18 4.05 -27.55
C PHE A 39 -11.03 5.19 -26.56
N SER A 40 -11.99 6.11 -26.59
CA SER A 40 -12.09 7.22 -25.66
C SER A 40 -13.52 7.44 -25.20
N LEU A 41 -13.69 7.76 -23.92
CA LEU A 41 -14.95 8.14 -23.30
C LEU A 41 -14.73 9.47 -22.58
N ASN A 42 -15.49 10.50 -22.97
CA ASN A 42 -15.35 11.86 -22.45
C ASN A 42 -13.91 12.42 -22.55
N GLY A 43 -13.20 12.04 -23.63
CA GLY A 43 -11.84 12.48 -23.90
C GLY A 43 -10.75 11.72 -23.14
N TYR A 44 -11.08 10.66 -22.41
CA TYR A 44 -10.13 9.79 -21.72
C TYR A 44 -10.09 8.39 -22.33
N PRO A 45 -8.96 7.67 -22.31
CA PRO A 45 -8.89 6.30 -22.81
C PRO A 45 -9.92 5.40 -22.14
N TYR A 46 -10.56 4.57 -22.96
CA TYR A 46 -11.54 3.58 -22.54
C TYR A 46 -11.01 2.19 -22.90
N TYR A 47 -11.06 1.27 -21.95
CA TYR A 47 -10.62 -0.11 -22.15
C TYR A 47 -11.77 -1.05 -21.78
N ALA A 48 -12.06 -2.00 -22.67
CA ALA A 48 -13.13 -2.96 -22.49
C ALA A 48 -12.60 -4.24 -21.81
N ASN A 49 -13.19 -4.60 -20.67
CA ASN A 49 -13.15 -5.98 -20.19
C ASN A 49 -14.58 -6.42 -20.03
N GLY A 50 -14.99 -7.45 -20.74
CA GLY A 50 -16.41 -7.74 -20.85
C GLY A 50 -16.72 -9.18 -21.16
N PHE A 51 -17.95 -9.41 -21.56
CA PHE A 51 -18.50 -10.74 -21.76
C PHE A 51 -19.53 -10.76 -22.87
N ASN A 52 -19.73 -11.94 -23.43
CA ASN A 52 -20.86 -12.23 -24.30
C ASN A 52 -21.99 -12.86 -23.48
N ALA A 53 -23.22 -12.44 -23.74
CA ALA A 53 -24.42 -13.01 -23.15
C ALA A 53 -25.59 -12.84 -24.13
N TYR A 54 -25.71 -13.75 -25.08
CA TYR A 54 -26.73 -13.66 -26.13
C TYR A 54 -28.17 -13.82 -25.61
N TRP A 55 -28.32 -14.44 -24.43
CA TRP A 55 -29.59 -14.79 -23.81
C TRP A 55 -30.31 -13.61 -23.13
N LEU A 56 -29.67 -12.45 -22.97
CA LEU A 56 -30.19 -11.34 -22.15
C LEU A 56 -31.60 -10.91 -22.58
N MET A 57 -31.80 -10.61 -23.87
CA MET A 57 -33.12 -10.22 -24.41
C MET A 57 -34.14 -11.35 -24.27
N TYR A 58 -33.76 -12.57 -24.69
CA TYR A 58 -34.64 -13.72 -24.72
C TYR A 58 -35.14 -14.14 -23.34
N VAL A 59 -34.28 -14.07 -22.33
CA VAL A 59 -34.66 -14.40 -20.94
C VAL A 59 -35.42 -13.23 -20.31
N ALA A 60 -35.07 -11.98 -20.57
CA ALA A 60 -35.75 -10.81 -20.02
C ALA A 60 -37.13 -10.54 -20.62
N SER A 61 -37.46 -11.16 -21.76
CA SER A 61 -38.80 -11.09 -22.34
C SER A 61 -39.87 -11.74 -21.45
N ASP A 62 -39.47 -12.66 -20.57
CA ASP A 62 -40.28 -13.11 -19.44
C ASP A 62 -39.98 -12.25 -18.21
N PRO A 63 -40.91 -11.40 -17.75
CA PRO A 63 -40.70 -10.55 -16.58
C PRO A 63 -40.29 -11.31 -15.31
N ILE A 64 -40.69 -12.58 -15.15
CA ILE A 64 -40.35 -13.40 -13.98
C ILE A 64 -38.86 -13.74 -13.96
N GLN A 65 -38.21 -13.81 -15.13
CA GLN A 65 -36.79 -14.17 -15.26
C GLN A 65 -35.86 -12.95 -15.25
N ARG A 66 -36.38 -11.71 -15.30
CA ARG A 66 -35.59 -10.46 -15.23
C ARG A 66 -34.59 -10.37 -14.08
N PRO A 67 -34.85 -10.90 -12.87
CA PRO A 67 -33.83 -10.94 -11.81
C PRO A 67 -32.52 -11.61 -12.20
N LYS A 68 -32.52 -12.57 -13.14
CA LYS A 68 -31.29 -13.19 -13.66
C LYS A 68 -30.42 -12.19 -14.43
N ILE A 69 -31.04 -11.28 -15.18
CA ILE A 69 -30.34 -10.23 -15.92
C ILE A 69 -29.75 -9.20 -14.95
N SER A 70 -30.52 -8.80 -13.94
CA SER A 70 -30.01 -7.92 -12.87
C SER A 70 -28.83 -8.56 -12.14
N ALA A 71 -28.92 -9.85 -11.81
CA ALA A 71 -27.83 -10.59 -11.17
C ALA A 71 -26.57 -10.62 -12.06
N ALA A 72 -26.70 -10.91 -13.36
CA ALA A 72 -25.58 -10.92 -14.29
C ALA A 72 -24.86 -9.57 -14.36
N PHE A 73 -25.59 -8.46 -14.49
CA PHE A 73 -24.98 -7.13 -14.54
C PHE A 73 -24.41 -6.68 -13.18
N GLN A 74 -25.05 -7.05 -12.07
CA GLN A 74 -24.52 -6.80 -10.73
C GLN A 74 -23.20 -7.54 -10.49
N GLU A 75 -23.15 -8.85 -10.79
CA GLU A 75 -21.95 -9.66 -10.66
C GLU A 75 -20.84 -9.16 -11.59
N ALA A 76 -21.15 -8.87 -12.85
CA ALA A 76 -20.19 -8.33 -13.82
C ALA A 76 -19.58 -7.00 -13.34
N SER A 77 -20.41 -6.08 -12.86
CA SER A 77 -19.98 -4.77 -12.35
C SER A 77 -19.09 -4.92 -11.11
N SER A 78 -19.44 -5.83 -10.20
CA SER A 78 -18.63 -6.11 -9.00
C SER A 78 -17.23 -6.67 -9.31
N HIS A 79 -17.07 -7.34 -10.47
CA HIS A 79 -15.78 -7.83 -10.97
C HIS A 79 -15.09 -6.84 -11.93
N GLY A 80 -15.61 -5.62 -12.05
CA GLY A 80 -15.03 -4.54 -12.84
C GLY A 80 -15.17 -4.70 -14.35
N LEU A 81 -16.11 -5.53 -14.82
CA LEU A 81 -16.43 -5.62 -16.25
C LEU A 81 -17.15 -4.35 -16.70
N THR A 82 -16.86 -3.91 -17.93
CA THR A 82 -17.25 -2.61 -18.47
C THR A 82 -18.08 -2.69 -19.75
N VAL A 83 -18.08 -3.85 -20.44
CA VAL A 83 -18.80 -4.05 -21.70
C VAL A 83 -19.54 -5.40 -21.69
N ALA A 84 -20.74 -5.43 -22.26
CA ALA A 84 -21.50 -6.65 -22.55
C ALA A 84 -21.85 -6.68 -24.05
N ARG A 85 -21.67 -7.83 -24.70
CA ARG A 85 -22.12 -8.04 -26.08
C ARG A 85 -23.33 -8.98 -26.08
N THR A 86 -24.38 -8.59 -26.79
CA THR A 86 -25.63 -9.36 -26.88
C THR A 86 -26.33 -9.12 -28.23
N TRP A 87 -27.45 -9.79 -28.45
CA TRP A 87 -28.17 -9.76 -29.71
C TRP A 87 -29.39 -8.86 -29.64
N ALA A 88 -29.56 -8.04 -30.68
CA ALA A 88 -30.77 -7.28 -30.95
C ALA A 88 -31.60 -7.93 -32.08
N PHE A 89 -31.46 -9.24 -32.26
CA PHE A 89 -32.19 -10.05 -33.24
C PHE A 89 -32.68 -11.36 -32.63
N SER A 90 -33.73 -11.89 -33.24
CA SER A 90 -34.20 -13.27 -33.14
C SER A 90 -35.27 -13.40 -34.20
N ASP A 91 -34.94 -14.04 -35.31
CA ASP A 91 -35.68 -13.94 -36.57
C ASP A 91 -36.49 -15.23 -36.80
N GLY A 92 -37.82 -15.16 -36.72
CA GLY A 92 -38.68 -16.34 -36.81
C GLY A 92 -38.53 -17.36 -35.66
N GLY A 93 -39.36 -18.41 -35.68
CA GLY A 93 -39.35 -19.48 -34.66
C GLY A 93 -40.39 -19.28 -33.53
N TYR A 94 -40.13 -19.89 -32.36
CA TYR A 94 -41.11 -20.01 -31.26
C TYR A 94 -41.33 -18.70 -30.47
N ARG A 95 -40.29 -17.89 -30.26
CA ARG A 95 -40.35 -16.57 -29.59
C ARG A 95 -39.40 -15.57 -30.26
N PRO A 96 -39.67 -15.18 -31.52
CA PRO A 96 -38.81 -14.26 -32.23
C PRO A 96 -38.95 -12.84 -31.68
N LEU A 97 -37.91 -12.04 -31.87
CA LEU A 97 -38.01 -10.59 -31.87
C LEU A 97 -38.75 -10.11 -33.13
N GLN A 98 -38.44 -10.71 -34.29
CA GLN A 98 -39.07 -10.41 -35.58
C GLN A 98 -39.81 -11.64 -36.12
N TYR A 99 -41.15 -11.59 -36.16
CA TYR A 99 -41.98 -12.67 -36.70
C TYR A 99 -41.80 -12.82 -38.22
N SER A 100 -41.81 -11.68 -38.89
CA SER A 100 -41.63 -11.49 -40.33
C SER A 100 -41.09 -10.08 -40.57
N PRO A 101 -40.58 -9.75 -41.77
CA PRO A 101 -39.98 -8.44 -42.03
C PRO A 101 -40.92 -7.29 -41.65
N GLY A 102 -40.49 -6.46 -40.70
CA GLY A 102 -41.27 -5.33 -40.19
C GLY A 102 -42.34 -5.65 -39.13
N SER A 103 -42.51 -6.92 -38.73
CA SER A 103 -43.43 -7.35 -37.67
C SER A 103 -42.67 -7.84 -36.44
N TYR A 104 -42.91 -7.23 -35.29
CA TYR A 104 -42.10 -7.41 -34.09
C TYR A 104 -42.89 -7.91 -32.88
N ASN A 105 -42.18 -8.64 -32.02
CA ASN A 105 -42.64 -9.05 -30.71
C ASN A 105 -42.24 -8.01 -29.65
N GLU A 106 -43.24 -7.33 -29.10
CA GLU A 106 -43.01 -6.27 -28.10
C GLU A 106 -42.41 -6.81 -26.81
N ASP A 107 -42.74 -8.03 -26.38
CA ASP A 107 -42.18 -8.62 -25.15
C ASP A 107 -40.67 -8.81 -25.27
N MET A 108 -40.19 -9.21 -26.46
CA MET A 108 -38.76 -9.32 -26.75
C MET A 108 -38.09 -7.95 -26.76
N PHE A 109 -38.72 -6.93 -27.36
CA PHE A 109 -38.20 -5.56 -27.29
C PHE A 109 -38.15 -5.03 -25.86
N GLN A 110 -39.17 -5.28 -25.04
CA GLN A 110 -39.15 -4.91 -23.62
C GLN A 110 -38.08 -5.67 -22.83
N GLY A 111 -37.79 -6.92 -23.21
CA GLY A 111 -36.66 -7.67 -22.68
C GLY A 111 -35.32 -7.01 -22.99
N LEU A 112 -35.11 -6.58 -24.24
CA LEU A 112 -33.92 -5.83 -24.65
C LEU A 112 -33.85 -4.44 -23.99
N ASP A 113 -34.98 -3.74 -23.89
CA ASP A 113 -35.07 -2.45 -23.22
C ASP A 113 -34.59 -2.56 -21.76
N PHE A 114 -35.06 -3.61 -21.07
CA PHE A 114 -34.68 -3.91 -19.69
C PHE A 114 -33.20 -4.24 -19.55
N ALA A 115 -32.63 -5.04 -20.47
CA ALA A 115 -31.21 -5.35 -20.47
C ALA A 115 -30.34 -4.09 -20.62
N ILE A 116 -30.73 -3.16 -21.50
CA ILE A 116 -30.05 -1.87 -21.66
C ILE A 116 -30.17 -1.02 -20.40
N ALA A 117 -31.35 -1.00 -19.77
CA ALA A 117 -31.56 -0.26 -18.53
C ALA A 117 -30.71 -0.79 -17.36
N GLU A 118 -30.61 -2.12 -17.21
CA GLU A 118 -29.77 -2.72 -16.17
C GLU A 118 -28.28 -2.51 -16.45
N ALA A 119 -27.84 -2.58 -17.72
CA ALA A 119 -26.47 -2.22 -18.06
C ALA A 119 -26.14 -0.77 -17.69
N ARG A 120 -27.04 0.18 -17.98
CA ARG A 120 -26.90 1.59 -17.58
C ARG A 120 -26.76 1.73 -16.07
N LYS A 121 -27.66 1.11 -15.31
CA LYS A 121 -27.66 1.11 -13.83
C LYS A 121 -26.32 0.65 -13.26
N HIS A 122 -25.69 -0.33 -13.89
CA HIS A 122 -24.40 -0.89 -13.48
C HIS A 122 -23.18 -0.25 -14.16
N GLY A 123 -23.38 0.71 -15.07
CA GLY A 123 -22.34 1.40 -15.81
C GLY A 123 -21.59 0.55 -16.83
N ILE A 124 -22.24 -0.49 -17.34
CA ILE A 124 -21.72 -1.38 -18.37
C ILE A 124 -22.25 -0.90 -19.73
N LYS A 125 -21.37 -0.83 -20.72
CA LYS A 125 -21.74 -0.49 -22.09
C LYS A 125 -22.19 -1.73 -22.86
N ILE A 126 -23.05 -1.57 -23.86
CA ILE A 126 -23.56 -2.69 -24.67
C ILE A 126 -23.12 -2.62 -26.12
N ILE A 127 -22.73 -3.76 -26.70
CA ILE A 127 -22.61 -3.97 -28.14
C ILE A 127 -23.79 -4.82 -28.62
N LEU A 128 -24.52 -4.34 -29.65
CA LEU A 128 -25.73 -4.97 -30.16
C LEU A 128 -25.56 -5.44 -31.60
N SER A 129 -25.72 -6.75 -31.81
CA SER A 129 -25.74 -7.36 -33.14
C SER A 129 -27.13 -7.32 -33.78
N PHE A 130 -27.22 -6.98 -35.07
CA PHE A 130 -28.50 -6.91 -35.81
C PHE A 130 -28.93 -8.21 -36.49
N ALA A 131 -28.03 -9.16 -36.70
CA ALA A 131 -28.36 -10.42 -37.35
C ALA A 131 -27.33 -11.50 -37.01
N ASN A 132 -27.68 -12.76 -37.27
CA ASN A 132 -26.76 -13.89 -37.16
C ASN A 132 -26.37 -14.42 -38.53
N ASN A 133 -25.13 -14.90 -38.67
CA ASN A 133 -24.76 -15.74 -39.80
C ASN A 133 -25.34 -17.16 -39.70
N TYR A 134 -25.54 -17.68 -38.48
CA TYR A 134 -26.03 -19.05 -38.24
C TYR A 134 -27.56 -19.13 -38.18
N VAL A 135 -28.09 -20.33 -38.42
CA VAL A 135 -29.54 -20.64 -38.42
C VAL A 135 -30.17 -20.52 -37.01
N SER A 136 -29.36 -20.61 -35.96
CA SER A 136 -29.84 -20.44 -34.58
C SER A 136 -30.45 -19.05 -34.41
N PHE A 137 -31.72 -19.02 -33.97
CA PHE A 137 -32.56 -17.82 -33.92
C PHE A 137 -32.76 -17.13 -35.29
N GLY A 138 -32.81 -17.93 -36.36
CA GLY A 138 -33.16 -17.51 -37.72
C GLY A 138 -31.98 -17.13 -38.60
N GLY A 139 -31.31 -16.03 -38.25
CA GLY A 139 -30.14 -15.51 -38.96
C GLY A 139 -30.37 -15.24 -40.45
N LYS A 140 -29.29 -15.15 -41.23
CA LYS A 140 -29.33 -14.82 -42.66
C LYS A 140 -30.25 -15.73 -43.47
N LYS A 141 -30.32 -17.02 -43.10
CA LYS A 141 -31.19 -18.01 -43.74
C LYS A 141 -32.65 -17.59 -43.67
N GLN A 142 -33.12 -17.16 -42.50
CA GLN A 142 -34.53 -16.79 -42.30
C GLN A 142 -34.93 -15.59 -43.16
N TYR A 143 -34.04 -14.63 -43.35
CA TYR A 143 -34.25 -13.48 -44.23
C TYR A 143 -34.41 -13.89 -45.69
N VAL A 144 -33.62 -14.86 -46.16
CA VAL A 144 -33.76 -15.46 -47.50
C VAL A 144 -35.07 -16.26 -47.60
N ASP A 145 -35.42 -17.03 -46.56
CA ASP A 145 -36.68 -17.80 -46.53
C ASP A 145 -37.91 -16.89 -46.60
N TRP A 146 -37.89 -15.72 -45.97
CA TRP A 146 -38.96 -14.71 -46.09
C TRP A 146 -39.06 -14.13 -47.50
N ALA A 147 -37.95 -13.91 -48.20
CA ALA A 147 -37.99 -13.49 -49.60
C ALA A 147 -38.53 -14.63 -50.49
N ARG A 148 -38.12 -15.88 -50.22
CA ARG A 148 -38.61 -17.05 -50.94
C ARG A 148 -40.12 -17.25 -50.78
N SER A 149 -40.66 -17.05 -49.57
CA SER A 149 -42.11 -17.15 -49.33
C SER A 149 -42.92 -16.05 -50.02
N GLN A 150 -42.28 -14.93 -50.37
CA GLN A 150 -42.85 -13.86 -51.21
C GLN A 150 -42.64 -14.08 -52.72
N GLY A 151 -42.16 -15.26 -53.13
CA GLY A 151 -41.97 -15.61 -54.54
C GLY A 151 -40.70 -15.03 -55.18
N ARG A 152 -39.77 -14.49 -54.38
CA ARG A 152 -38.46 -14.01 -54.88
C ARG A 152 -37.59 -15.21 -55.29
N PRO A 153 -36.92 -15.20 -56.46
CA PRO A 153 -36.12 -16.32 -56.94
C PRO A 153 -34.73 -16.37 -56.27
N VAL A 154 -34.69 -16.61 -54.96
CA VAL A 154 -33.47 -16.80 -54.15
C VAL A 154 -33.24 -18.28 -53.83
N SER A 155 -32.00 -18.73 -53.95
CA SER A 155 -31.63 -20.15 -53.92
C SER A 155 -30.53 -20.49 -52.91
N SER A 156 -29.71 -19.51 -52.51
CA SER A 156 -28.62 -19.66 -51.54
C SER A 156 -28.87 -18.82 -50.30
N GLU A 157 -28.40 -19.27 -49.14
CA GLU A 157 -28.39 -18.44 -47.92
C GLU A 157 -27.47 -17.21 -48.07
N ASP A 158 -26.46 -17.30 -48.94
CA ASP A 158 -25.55 -16.19 -49.25
C ASP A 158 -26.23 -15.11 -50.12
N ASP A 159 -27.41 -15.38 -50.68
CA ASP A 159 -28.24 -14.36 -51.36
C ASP A 159 -28.64 -13.22 -50.40
N PHE A 160 -28.52 -13.44 -49.08
CA PHE A 160 -28.64 -12.39 -48.06
C PHE A 160 -27.74 -11.18 -48.34
N PHE A 161 -26.54 -11.40 -48.87
CA PHE A 161 -25.57 -10.33 -49.11
C PHE A 161 -25.80 -9.60 -50.44
N THR A 162 -26.52 -10.21 -51.40
CA THR A 162 -26.60 -9.74 -52.79
C THR A 162 -28.01 -9.31 -53.19
N ASP A 163 -29.06 -10.04 -52.79
CA ASP A 163 -30.43 -9.76 -53.20
C ASP A 163 -30.96 -8.45 -52.59
N SER A 164 -31.58 -7.61 -53.42
CA SER A 164 -32.04 -6.29 -53.01
C SER A 164 -33.17 -6.35 -51.98
N LEU A 165 -34.12 -7.29 -52.12
CA LEU A 165 -35.27 -7.39 -51.22
C LEU A 165 -34.84 -7.88 -49.84
N VAL A 166 -33.95 -8.87 -49.80
CA VAL A 166 -33.39 -9.38 -48.55
C VAL A 166 -32.61 -8.29 -47.81
N LYS A 167 -31.77 -7.52 -48.52
CA LYS A 167 -31.08 -6.36 -47.95
C LYS A 167 -32.06 -5.30 -47.42
N ASP A 168 -33.19 -5.08 -48.09
CA ASP A 168 -34.19 -4.12 -47.63
C ASP A 168 -34.91 -4.59 -46.35
N PHE A 169 -35.18 -5.89 -46.20
CA PHE A 169 -35.69 -6.44 -44.93
C PHE A 169 -34.71 -6.16 -43.78
N TYR A 170 -33.42 -6.41 -44.00
CA TYR A 170 -32.38 -6.15 -43.01
C TYR A 170 -32.21 -4.65 -42.68
N LYS A 171 -32.23 -3.77 -43.67
CA LYS A 171 -32.24 -2.31 -43.45
C LYS A 171 -33.45 -1.83 -42.66
N ASN A 172 -34.63 -2.39 -42.94
CA ASN A 172 -35.84 -2.10 -42.17
C ASN A 172 -35.72 -2.58 -40.73
N HIS A 173 -35.04 -3.70 -40.49
CA HIS A 173 -34.73 -4.16 -39.14
C HIS A 173 -33.81 -3.21 -38.38
N ILE A 174 -32.68 -2.81 -38.97
CA ILE A 174 -31.79 -1.79 -38.41
C ILE A 174 -32.57 -0.54 -38.06
N LYS A 175 -33.39 -0.03 -38.98
CA LYS A 175 -34.18 1.19 -38.77
C LYS A 175 -35.15 1.05 -37.59
N ALA A 176 -35.78 -0.11 -37.42
CA ALA A 176 -36.67 -0.35 -36.29
C ALA A 176 -35.92 -0.39 -34.96
N VAL A 177 -34.78 -1.09 -34.90
CA VAL A 177 -33.95 -1.20 -33.68
C VAL A 177 -33.38 0.16 -33.28
N LEU A 178 -32.79 0.92 -34.22
CA LEU A 178 -32.21 2.23 -33.90
C LEU A 178 -33.25 3.26 -33.40
N ASN A 179 -34.47 3.23 -33.96
CA ASN A 179 -35.54 4.14 -33.59
C ASN A 179 -36.42 3.63 -32.45
N ARG A 180 -36.13 2.44 -31.89
CA ARG A 180 -36.83 1.89 -30.72
C ARG A 180 -36.68 2.86 -29.55
N PHE A 181 -37.82 3.28 -29.00
CA PHE A 181 -37.88 4.03 -27.75
C PHE A 181 -37.87 3.06 -26.57
N ASN A 182 -36.78 3.08 -25.79
CA ASN A 182 -36.62 2.22 -24.63
C ASN A 182 -37.62 2.62 -23.52
N THR A 183 -38.47 1.67 -23.13
CA THR A 183 -39.53 1.90 -22.14
C THR A 183 -38.99 2.15 -20.72
N PHE A 184 -37.77 1.74 -20.39
CA PHE A 184 -37.13 1.92 -19.09
C PHE A 184 -36.19 3.12 -19.06
N THR A 185 -35.27 3.24 -20.03
CA THR A 185 -34.28 4.33 -20.06
C THR A 185 -34.83 5.65 -20.59
N LYS A 186 -35.97 5.61 -21.30
CA LYS A 186 -36.65 6.75 -21.94
C LYS A 186 -35.85 7.42 -23.06
N PHE A 187 -34.88 6.71 -23.65
CA PHE A 187 -34.14 7.15 -24.83
C PHE A 187 -34.56 6.34 -26.06
N GLN A 188 -34.45 6.95 -27.24
CA GLN A 188 -34.31 6.14 -28.46
C GLN A 188 -32.95 5.45 -28.43
N TYR A 189 -32.85 4.23 -28.93
CA TYR A 189 -31.60 3.48 -28.87
C TYR A 189 -30.43 4.21 -29.52
N LYS A 190 -30.63 4.83 -30.71
CA LYS A 190 -29.61 5.66 -31.38
C LYS A 190 -29.12 6.88 -30.57
N ASP A 191 -29.86 7.27 -29.54
CA ASP A 191 -29.55 8.40 -28.65
C ASP A 191 -29.13 7.93 -27.24
N ASP A 192 -29.10 6.62 -26.97
CA ASP A 192 -28.80 6.05 -25.66
C ASP A 192 -27.29 5.76 -25.52
N PRO A 193 -26.51 6.57 -24.77
CA PRO A 193 -25.07 6.39 -24.65
C PRO A 193 -24.65 5.11 -23.92
N THR A 194 -25.59 4.34 -23.36
CA THR A 194 -25.33 3.02 -22.78
C THR A 194 -24.91 2.03 -23.86
N ILE A 195 -25.46 2.17 -25.07
CA ILE A 195 -25.00 1.41 -26.22
C ILE A 195 -23.63 2.00 -26.61
N MET A 196 -22.64 1.14 -26.75
CA MET A 196 -21.29 1.52 -27.19
C MET A 196 -21.17 1.39 -28.70
N ALA A 197 -21.68 0.30 -29.25
CA ALA A 197 -21.54 0.00 -30.66
C ALA A 197 -22.69 -0.83 -31.23
N TRP A 198 -22.87 -0.67 -32.53
CA TRP A 198 -23.64 -1.55 -33.38
C TRP A 198 -22.72 -2.57 -34.03
N GLU A 199 -23.19 -3.80 -34.16
CA GLU A 199 -22.56 -4.87 -34.93
C GLU A 199 -23.48 -5.25 -36.08
N LEU A 200 -22.94 -5.22 -37.31
CA LEU A 200 -23.72 -5.55 -38.51
C LEU A 200 -24.25 -6.99 -38.46
N MET A 201 -23.40 -7.96 -38.14
CA MET A 201 -23.83 -9.35 -38.06
C MET A 201 -22.86 -10.12 -37.19
N ASN A 202 -23.36 -11.06 -36.40
CA ASN A 202 -22.52 -12.03 -35.72
C ASN A 202 -21.90 -13.00 -36.74
N GLU A 203 -20.59 -12.89 -36.94
CA GLU A 203 -19.74 -13.78 -37.76
C GLU A 203 -20.15 -13.91 -39.24
N PRO A 204 -20.22 -12.83 -40.03
CA PRO A 204 -20.67 -12.91 -41.42
C PRO A 204 -19.68 -13.73 -42.28
N ARG A 205 -20.20 -14.76 -42.94
CA ARG A 205 -19.46 -15.65 -43.85
C ARG A 205 -20.22 -15.84 -45.15
N CYS A 206 -19.49 -15.87 -46.27
CA CYS A 206 -20.04 -16.07 -47.61
C CYS A 206 -19.22 -17.13 -48.38
N PRO A 207 -19.34 -18.42 -48.01
CA PRO A 207 -18.55 -19.48 -48.64
C PRO A 207 -18.73 -19.55 -50.17
N SER A 208 -19.88 -19.11 -50.69
CA SER A 208 -20.13 -19.02 -52.15
C SER A 208 -19.19 -18.06 -52.88
N ASP A 209 -18.60 -17.08 -52.17
CA ASP A 209 -17.58 -16.17 -52.69
C ASP A 209 -16.30 -16.21 -51.81
N PRO A 210 -15.35 -17.13 -52.09
CA PRO A 210 -14.09 -17.22 -51.35
C PRO A 210 -13.19 -15.99 -51.44
N THR A 211 -13.48 -15.02 -52.32
CA THR A 211 -12.67 -13.80 -52.45
C THR A 211 -12.93 -12.80 -51.31
N GLY A 212 -14.10 -12.89 -50.66
CA GLY A 212 -14.56 -11.96 -49.64
C GLY A 212 -15.16 -10.65 -50.18
N ARG A 213 -15.20 -10.46 -51.50
CA ARG A 213 -15.70 -9.22 -52.13
C ARG A 213 -17.19 -9.02 -51.93
N THR A 214 -17.98 -10.09 -51.95
CA THR A 214 -19.42 -10.03 -51.69
C THR A 214 -19.71 -9.46 -50.30
N ILE A 215 -19.03 -9.96 -49.27
CA ILE A 215 -19.16 -9.42 -47.91
C ILE A 215 -18.63 -7.99 -47.84
N GLN A 216 -17.49 -7.69 -48.47
CA GLN A 216 -16.95 -6.33 -48.48
C GLN A 216 -17.95 -5.31 -49.06
N ALA A 217 -18.60 -5.65 -50.18
CA ALA A 217 -19.61 -4.81 -50.82
C ALA A 217 -20.82 -4.63 -49.91
N TRP A 218 -21.30 -5.71 -49.29
CA TRP A 218 -22.41 -5.66 -48.35
C TRP A 218 -22.09 -4.82 -47.10
N ILE A 219 -20.92 -5.00 -46.47
CA ILE A 219 -20.49 -4.19 -45.33
C ILE A 219 -20.40 -2.71 -45.73
N THR A 220 -19.90 -2.41 -46.93
CA THR A 220 -19.81 -1.03 -47.43
C THR A 220 -21.19 -0.38 -47.51
N GLU A 221 -22.17 -1.11 -48.06
CA GLU A 221 -23.55 -0.65 -48.18
C GLU A 221 -24.24 -0.51 -46.81
N MET A 222 -24.14 -1.52 -45.94
CA MET A 222 -24.81 -1.53 -44.64
C MET A 222 -24.18 -0.56 -43.65
N ALA A 223 -22.87 -0.40 -43.67
CA ALA A 223 -22.20 0.59 -42.82
C ALA A 223 -22.60 2.02 -43.19
N ALA A 224 -22.68 2.33 -44.49
CA ALA A 224 -23.21 3.61 -44.95
C ALA A 224 -24.67 3.82 -44.52
N HIS A 225 -25.50 2.77 -44.58
CA HIS A 225 -26.88 2.83 -44.13
C HIS A 225 -27.00 3.11 -42.62
N VAL A 226 -26.32 2.34 -41.76
CA VAL A 226 -26.34 2.55 -40.31
C VAL A 226 -25.83 3.96 -39.97
N LYS A 227 -24.71 4.40 -40.56
CA LYS A 227 -24.15 5.74 -40.31
C LYS A 227 -25.04 6.89 -40.79
N SER A 228 -25.92 6.64 -41.77
CA SER A 228 -26.94 7.61 -42.19
C SER A 228 -28.08 7.78 -41.17
N LEU A 229 -28.34 6.75 -40.36
CA LEU A 229 -29.38 6.76 -39.32
C LEU A 229 -28.83 7.17 -37.94
N ASP A 230 -27.55 6.85 -37.67
CA ASP A 230 -26.89 7.07 -36.40
C ASP A 230 -25.40 7.41 -36.59
N SER A 231 -25.02 8.62 -36.19
CA SER A 231 -23.63 9.11 -36.20
C SER A 231 -22.98 9.14 -34.82
N ASN A 232 -23.70 8.74 -33.77
CA ASN A 232 -23.26 8.77 -32.39
C ASN A 232 -22.53 7.50 -31.96
N HIS A 233 -23.06 6.33 -32.34
CA HIS A 233 -22.49 5.06 -31.93
C HIS A 233 -21.35 4.59 -32.83
N LEU A 234 -20.45 3.80 -32.23
CA LEU A 234 -19.45 3.07 -33.00
C LEU A 234 -20.13 1.97 -33.83
N LEU A 235 -19.51 1.59 -34.93
CA LEU A 235 -19.96 0.51 -35.79
C LEU A 235 -18.82 -0.45 -36.06
N GLU A 236 -19.15 -1.74 -35.99
CA GLU A 236 -18.26 -2.83 -36.35
C GLU A 236 -18.99 -3.89 -37.18
N ALA A 237 -18.23 -4.78 -37.81
CA ALA A 237 -18.77 -5.73 -38.79
C ALA A 237 -19.13 -7.10 -38.21
N GLY A 238 -18.63 -7.44 -37.03
CA GLY A 238 -18.78 -8.71 -36.31
C GLY A 238 -17.89 -9.82 -36.86
N LEU A 239 -16.70 -9.47 -37.32
CA LEU A 239 -15.79 -10.39 -38.00
C LEU A 239 -14.99 -11.22 -36.99
N GLU A 240 -14.76 -12.48 -37.36
CA GLU A 240 -13.96 -13.40 -36.54
C GLU A 240 -12.46 -13.17 -36.68
N GLY A 241 -12.00 -12.51 -37.74
CA GLY A 241 -10.58 -12.26 -38.01
C GLY A 241 -10.01 -12.98 -39.24
N PHE A 242 -10.77 -13.80 -39.96
CA PHE A 242 -10.20 -14.56 -41.09
C PHE A 242 -9.68 -13.65 -42.22
N TYR A 243 -8.44 -13.89 -42.64
CA TYR A 243 -7.78 -13.15 -43.71
C TYR A 243 -8.22 -13.63 -45.09
N GLY A 244 -8.41 -12.69 -46.02
CA GLY A 244 -8.79 -12.97 -47.40
C GLY A 244 -7.64 -12.77 -48.39
N GLN A 245 -7.99 -12.55 -49.66
CA GLN A 245 -6.99 -12.37 -50.73
C GLN A 245 -6.17 -11.09 -50.60
N SER A 246 -6.64 -10.10 -49.83
CA SER A 246 -5.91 -8.84 -49.63
C SER A 246 -4.60 -9.02 -48.85
N SER A 247 -4.46 -10.12 -48.12
CA SER A 247 -3.33 -10.41 -47.24
C SER A 247 -2.84 -11.86 -47.39
N PRO A 248 -2.20 -12.22 -48.53
CA PRO A 248 -1.85 -13.60 -48.84
C PRO A 248 -0.94 -14.28 -47.81
N GLN A 249 -0.03 -13.52 -47.19
CA GLN A 249 0.87 -14.02 -46.15
C GLN A 249 0.09 -14.36 -44.87
N SER A 250 -0.71 -13.43 -44.36
CA SER A 250 -1.55 -13.63 -43.17
C SER A 250 -2.65 -14.66 -43.37
N LYS A 251 -3.10 -14.89 -44.62
CA LYS A 251 -4.07 -15.94 -44.97
C LYS A 251 -3.64 -17.34 -44.55
N THR A 252 -2.32 -17.60 -44.46
CA THR A 252 -1.79 -18.89 -43.98
C THR A 252 -2.07 -19.15 -42.50
N LEU A 253 -2.45 -18.11 -41.74
CA LEU A 253 -2.80 -18.19 -40.33
C LEU A 253 -4.26 -18.61 -40.10
N ASN A 254 -5.11 -18.62 -41.13
CA ASN A 254 -6.49 -19.02 -40.96
C ASN A 254 -6.63 -20.49 -40.54
N PRO A 255 -7.61 -20.84 -39.70
CA PRO A 255 -7.97 -22.23 -39.48
C PRO A 255 -8.50 -22.88 -40.78
N PRO A 256 -8.54 -24.22 -40.84
CA PRO A 256 -9.02 -24.94 -42.01
C PRO A 256 -10.47 -24.55 -42.34
N GLY A 257 -10.71 -24.07 -43.57
CA GLY A 257 -12.05 -23.74 -44.03
C GLY A 257 -12.09 -22.69 -45.13
N GLN A 258 -13.26 -22.55 -45.74
CA GLN A 258 -13.57 -21.52 -46.72
C GLN A 258 -14.66 -20.60 -46.15
N PHE A 259 -14.23 -19.43 -45.65
CA PHE A 259 -15.12 -18.51 -44.92
C PHE A 259 -15.71 -17.40 -45.79
N GLY A 260 -15.03 -17.05 -46.89
CA GLY A 260 -15.49 -16.00 -47.81
C GLY A 260 -15.54 -14.61 -47.18
N THR A 261 -14.56 -14.28 -46.33
CA THR A 261 -14.41 -12.98 -45.67
C THR A 261 -12.94 -12.53 -45.71
N ASP A 262 -12.68 -11.24 -45.50
CA ASP A 262 -11.35 -10.65 -45.55
C ASP A 262 -11.16 -9.60 -44.45
N PHE A 263 -10.45 -9.98 -43.38
CA PHE A 263 -10.21 -9.15 -42.21
C PHE A 263 -9.67 -7.75 -42.55
N ILE A 264 -8.67 -7.62 -43.42
CA ILE A 264 -8.08 -6.33 -43.73
C ILE A 264 -8.99 -5.51 -44.65
N ALA A 265 -9.51 -6.13 -45.72
CA ALA A 265 -10.29 -5.42 -46.72
C ALA A 265 -11.63 -4.91 -46.16
N ASN A 266 -12.27 -5.70 -45.31
CA ASN A 266 -13.55 -5.36 -44.69
C ASN A 266 -13.38 -4.30 -43.60
N ASN A 267 -12.36 -4.41 -42.76
CA ASN A 267 -12.12 -3.43 -41.70
C ASN A 267 -11.50 -2.11 -42.20
N ARG A 268 -11.05 -2.01 -43.45
CA ARG A 268 -10.63 -0.74 -44.06
C ARG A 268 -11.81 0.17 -44.44
N ILE A 269 -13.03 -0.37 -44.50
CA ILE A 269 -14.22 0.39 -44.86
C ILE A 269 -14.37 1.59 -43.90
N PRO A 270 -14.54 2.83 -44.40
CA PRO A 270 -14.56 4.03 -43.54
C PRO A 270 -15.68 4.04 -42.49
N GLY A 271 -16.81 3.39 -42.77
CA GLY A 271 -17.93 3.30 -41.83
C GLY A 271 -17.70 2.38 -40.62
N ILE A 272 -16.65 1.55 -40.65
CA ILE A 272 -16.27 0.66 -39.55
C ILE A 272 -15.29 1.39 -38.63
N ASP A 273 -15.60 1.55 -37.34
CA ASP A 273 -14.80 2.36 -36.42
C ASP A 273 -13.72 1.56 -35.69
N PHE A 274 -14.01 0.30 -35.36
CA PHE A 274 -13.09 -0.60 -34.68
C PHE A 274 -13.26 -2.02 -35.20
N VAL A 275 -12.31 -2.88 -34.87
CA VAL A 275 -12.20 -4.21 -35.46
C VAL A 275 -12.34 -5.27 -34.37
N THR A 276 -12.83 -6.42 -34.78
CA THR A 276 -13.09 -7.57 -33.90
C THR A 276 -12.34 -8.79 -34.41
N ALA A 277 -11.95 -9.66 -33.48
CA ALA A 277 -11.40 -10.97 -33.76
C ALA A 277 -11.85 -11.95 -32.67
N HIS A 278 -12.19 -13.16 -33.09
CA HIS A 278 -12.62 -14.27 -32.23
C HIS A 278 -11.46 -15.26 -32.09
N SER A 279 -11.46 -16.10 -31.06
CA SER A 279 -10.44 -17.13 -30.89
C SER A 279 -10.99 -18.37 -30.18
N TYR A 280 -11.17 -19.44 -30.96
CA TYR A 280 -11.56 -20.76 -30.46
C TYR A 280 -10.62 -21.86 -30.98
N PRO A 281 -9.33 -21.86 -30.58
CA PRO A 281 -8.37 -22.86 -31.06
C PRO A 281 -8.80 -24.31 -30.76
N ASP A 282 -9.58 -24.52 -29.68
CA ASP A 282 -10.08 -25.84 -29.28
C ASP A 282 -11.26 -26.35 -30.11
N GLU A 283 -11.99 -25.46 -30.80
CA GLU A 283 -12.98 -25.84 -31.82
C GLU A 283 -12.38 -25.93 -33.22
N TRP A 284 -11.49 -25.01 -33.58
CA TRP A 284 -10.89 -24.98 -34.91
C TRP A 284 -9.89 -26.11 -35.15
N PHE A 285 -9.26 -26.62 -34.08
CA PHE A 285 -8.27 -27.68 -34.15
C PHE A 285 -8.56 -28.77 -33.09
N VAL A 286 -9.69 -29.45 -33.26
CA VAL A 286 -10.21 -30.45 -32.31
C VAL A 286 -9.19 -31.55 -31.99
N ASP A 287 -8.46 -32.02 -33.01
CA ASP A 287 -7.49 -33.12 -32.88
C ASP A 287 -6.05 -32.64 -32.59
N ALA A 288 -5.83 -31.33 -32.49
CA ALA A 288 -4.50 -30.78 -32.26
C ALA A 288 -4.10 -30.80 -30.78
N SER A 289 -2.80 -30.92 -30.53
CA SER A 289 -2.26 -30.81 -29.17
C SER A 289 -2.55 -29.44 -28.55
N GLU A 290 -2.63 -29.39 -27.22
CA GLU A 290 -2.82 -28.13 -26.49
C GLU A 290 -1.70 -27.12 -26.79
N GLN A 291 -0.45 -27.60 -26.92
CA GLN A 291 0.68 -26.76 -27.32
C GLN A 291 0.43 -26.09 -28.68
N PHE A 292 -0.02 -26.85 -29.67
CA PHE A 292 -0.34 -26.30 -31.00
C PHE A 292 -1.46 -25.26 -30.92
N GLN A 293 -2.54 -25.55 -30.16
CA GLN A 293 -3.64 -24.62 -29.95
C GLN A 293 -3.17 -23.29 -29.31
N MET A 294 -2.22 -23.35 -28.37
CA MET A 294 -1.65 -22.16 -27.72
C MET A 294 -0.65 -21.41 -28.59
N GLU A 295 0.17 -22.10 -29.38
CA GLU A 295 1.05 -21.48 -30.37
C GLU A 295 0.25 -20.77 -31.46
N PHE A 296 -0.82 -21.41 -31.93
CA PHE A 296 -1.79 -20.80 -32.83
C PHE A 296 -2.42 -19.57 -32.20
N LEU A 297 -2.93 -19.67 -30.96
CA LEU A 297 -3.54 -18.54 -30.27
C LEU A 297 -2.58 -17.35 -30.20
N ASN A 298 -1.33 -17.55 -29.77
CA ASN A 298 -0.36 -16.45 -29.69
C ASN A 298 -0.12 -15.78 -31.04
N LYS A 299 0.10 -16.57 -32.11
CA LYS A 299 0.29 -16.03 -33.47
C LYS A 299 -0.96 -15.30 -33.97
N TRP A 300 -2.13 -15.86 -33.71
CA TRP A 300 -3.43 -15.26 -34.03
C TRP A 300 -3.57 -13.89 -33.37
N LEU A 301 -3.37 -13.81 -32.06
CA LEU A 301 -3.47 -12.56 -31.30
C LEU A 301 -2.45 -11.52 -31.79
N ASP A 302 -1.19 -11.92 -31.97
CA ASP A 302 -0.13 -10.99 -32.39
C ASP A 302 -0.38 -10.42 -33.79
N ALA A 303 -0.76 -11.25 -34.76
CA ALA A 303 -1.05 -10.80 -36.11
C ALA A 303 -2.19 -9.77 -36.14
N HIS A 304 -3.31 -10.07 -35.49
CA HIS A 304 -4.48 -9.18 -35.49
C HIS A 304 -4.21 -7.86 -34.75
N ILE A 305 -3.48 -7.90 -33.62
CA ILE A 305 -3.11 -6.69 -32.89
C ILE A 305 -2.15 -5.83 -33.71
N GLN A 306 -1.15 -6.44 -34.36
CA GLN A 306 -0.20 -5.73 -35.22
C GLN A 306 -0.88 -5.12 -36.44
N ASP A 307 -1.79 -5.84 -37.09
CA ASP A 307 -2.51 -5.34 -38.25
C ASP A 307 -3.50 -4.23 -37.88
N ALA A 308 -4.20 -4.37 -36.75
CA ALA A 308 -5.04 -3.31 -36.20
C ALA A 308 -4.22 -2.02 -35.92
N GLN A 309 -3.02 -2.18 -35.35
CA GLN A 309 -2.10 -1.08 -35.04
C GLN A 309 -1.52 -0.41 -36.29
N ASN A 310 -0.95 -1.21 -37.19
CA ASN A 310 -0.04 -0.73 -38.24
C ASN A 310 -0.75 -0.52 -39.58
N ILE A 311 -1.68 -1.42 -39.92
CA ILE A 311 -2.34 -1.44 -41.24
C ILE A 311 -3.69 -0.71 -41.18
N LEU A 312 -4.54 -1.11 -40.24
CA LEU A 312 -5.92 -0.59 -40.13
C LEU A 312 -5.96 0.74 -39.37
N ARG A 313 -5.03 0.94 -38.43
CA ARG A 313 -4.97 2.08 -37.51
C ARG A 313 -6.28 2.30 -36.76
N LYS A 314 -6.89 1.20 -36.33
CA LYS A 314 -8.15 1.16 -35.60
C LYS A 314 -7.98 0.38 -34.30
N PRO A 315 -8.76 0.67 -33.25
CA PRO A 315 -8.78 -0.16 -32.05
C PRO A 315 -9.27 -1.57 -32.38
N ILE A 316 -8.79 -2.56 -31.63
CA ILE A 316 -9.27 -3.94 -31.69
C ILE A 316 -9.84 -4.40 -30.35
N ILE A 317 -11.00 -5.06 -30.42
CA ILE A 317 -11.58 -5.85 -29.32
C ILE A 317 -11.47 -7.32 -29.67
N LEU A 318 -10.92 -8.11 -28.75
CA LEU A 318 -10.92 -9.56 -28.87
C LEU A 318 -12.29 -10.04 -28.41
N ALA A 319 -13.24 -10.06 -29.35
CA ALA A 319 -14.66 -10.04 -29.06
C ALA A 319 -15.21 -11.39 -28.58
N GLU A 320 -14.49 -12.48 -28.85
CA GLU A 320 -14.84 -13.79 -28.31
C GLU A 320 -13.58 -14.62 -28.07
N PHE A 321 -13.48 -15.20 -26.88
CA PHE A 321 -12.46 -16.18 -26.54
C PHE A 321 -12.91 -17.03 -25.36
N GLY A 322 -12.40 -18.27 -25.29
CA GLY A 322 -12.65 -19.16 -24.17
C GLY A 322 -12.01 -20.53 -24.33
N LYS A 323 -12.24 -21.42 -23.36
CA LYS A 323 -11.86 -22.85 -23.42
C LYS A 323 -13.02 -23.71 -22.94
N SER A 324 -13.46 -24.66 -23.75
CA SER A 324 -14.64 -25.48 -23.46
C SER A 324 -14.35 -26.54 -22.39
N THR A 325 -15.25 -26.67 -21.41
CA THR A 325 -15.26 -27.76 -20.43
C THR A 325 -15.56 -29.12 -21.03
N LYS A 326 -16.13 -29.16 -22.25
CA LYS A 326 -16.54 -30.40 -22.92
C LYS A 326 -15.38 -31.11 -23.62
N LYS A 327 -14.19 -30.48 -23.72
CA LYS A 327 -13.03 -31.09 -24.37
C LYS A 327 -12.40 -32.15 -23.46
N ALA A 328 -11.94 -33.25 -24.07
CA ALA A 328 -11.28 -34.32 -23.34
C ALA A 328 -10.01 -33.81 -22.64
N GLY A 329 -9.84 -34.14 -21.36
CA GLY A 329 -8.71 -33.68 -20.57
C GLY A 329 -8.80 -32.24 -20.07
N TYR A 330 -9.97 -31.60 -20.16
CA TYR A 330 -10.20 -30.25 -19.63
C TYR A 330 -9.80 -30.12 -18.15
N SER A 331 -9.10 -29.04 -17.82
CA SER A 331 -8.95 -28.56 -16.44
C SER A 331 -9.11 -27.04 -16.37
N PRO A 332 -9.54 -26.49 -15.21
CA PRO A 332 -9.64 -25.05 -15.00
C PRO A 332 -8.33 -24.29 -15.30
N ALA A 333 -7.17 -24.91 -15.04
CA ALA A 333 -5.87 -24.33 -15.31
C ALA A 333 -5.64 -24.05 -16.81
N GLN A 334 -6.13 -24.91 -17.70
CA GLN A 334 -6.01 -24.70 -19.16
C GLN A 334 -6.85 -23.50 -19.62
N ARG A 335 -8.05 -23.35 -19.05
CA ARG A 335 -8.88 -22.15 -19.27
C ARG A 335 -8.17 -20.90 -18.78
N ASP A 336 -7.56 -20.95 -17.59
CA ASP A 336 -6.80 -19.82 -17.04
C ASP A 336 -5.62 -19.43 -17.93
N VAL A 337 -4.93 -20.40 -18.55
CA VAL A 337 -3.83 -20.13 -19.49
C VAL A 337 -4.33 -19.40 -20.74
N VAL A 338 -5.46 -19.81 -21.33
CA VAL A 338 -6.08 -19.11 -22.47
C VAL A 338 -6.45 -17.68 -22.09
N PHE A 339 -7.14 -17.49 -20.96
CA PHE A 339 -7.55 -16.17 -20.47
C PHE A 339 -6.35 -15.27 -20.18
N ASN A 340 -5.33 -15.78 -19.47
CA ASN A 340 -4.11 -15.03 -19.17
C ASN A 340 -3.35 -14.64 -20.44
N THR A 341 -3.32 -15.50 -21.46
CA THR A 341 -2.66 -15.21 -22.74
C THR A 341 -3.34 -14.03 -23.43
N VAL A 342 -4.66 -14.09 -23.62
CA VAL A 342 -5.44 -13.01 -24.23
C VAL A 342 -5.31 -11.72 -23.44
N TYR A 343 -5.51 -11.78 -22.11
CA TYR A 343 -5.45 -10.60 -21.25
C TYR A 343 -4.06 -9.98 -21.15
N THR A 344 -2.99 -10.77 -21.18
CA THR A 344 -1.61 -10.27 -21.22
C THR A 344 -1.36 -9.50 -22.52
N LYS A 345 -1.78 -10.03 -23.68
CA LYS A 345 -1.64 -9.32 -24.97
C LYS A 345 -2.40 -8.00 -24.99
N ILE A 346 -3.63 -7.99 -24.47
CA ILE A 346 -4.43 -6.76 -24.32
C ILE A 346 -3.72 -5.77 -23.40
N TYR A 347 -3.23 -6.22 -22.24
CA TYR A 347 -2.56 -5.36 -21.27
C TYR A 347 -1.27 -4.74 -21.81
N GLU A 348 -0.41 -5.53 -22.46
CA GLU A 348 0.87 -5.07 -23.01
C GLU A 348 0.70 -4.07 -24.16
N SER A 349 -0.38 -4.22 -24.95
CA SER A 349 -0.79 -3.22 -25.92
C SER A 349 -1.31 -1.95 -25.22
N ALA A 350 -2.32 -2.08 -24.35
CA ALA A 350 -2.95 -0.94 -23.67
C ALA A 350 -1.97 -0.10 -22.84
N LYS A 351 -1.02 -0.75 -22.15
CA LYS A 351 0.02 -0.10 -21.34
C LYS A 351 0.89 0.87 -22.14
N ARG A 352 1.11 0.60 -23.43
CA ARG A 352 1.91 1.42 -24.35
C ARG A 352 1.06 2.31 -25.26
N GLY A 353 -0.26 2.34 -25.03
CA GLY A 353 -1.18 3.10 -25.86
C GLY A 353 -1.50 2.45 -27.22
N GLY A 354 -1.31 1.13 -27.35
CA GLY A 354 -1.53 0.38 -28.58
C GLY A 354 -3.00 0.04 -28.89
N ALA A 355 -3.22 -0.65 -30.02
CA ALA A 355 -4.52 -0.91 -30.62
C ALA A 355 -5.42 -1.89 -29.86
N ALA A 356 -4.84 -2.90 -29.19
CA ALA A 356 -5.64 -3.84 -28.40
C ALA A 356 -6.16 -3.13 -27.15
N ALA A 357 -7.47 -2.84 -27.19
CA ALA A 357 -8.13 -1.98 -26.23
C ALA A 357 -9.24 -2.70 -25.45
N GLY A 358 -9.40 -4.01 -25.65
CA GLY A 358 -10.23 -4.83 -24.77
C GLY A 358 -10.45 -6.25 -25.23
N GLY A 359 -11.14 -7.02 -24.38
CA GLY A 359 -11.52 -8.40 -24.66
C GLY A 359 -12.84 -8.77 -23.99
N LEU A 360 -13.63 -9.58 -24.69
CA LEU A 360 -14.90 -10.11 -24.21
C LEU A 360 -14.85 -11.64 -24.24
N PHE A 361 -15.01 -12.29 -23.10
CA PHE A 361 -15.00 -13.75 -23.05
C PHE A 361 -16.37 -14.32 -23.45
N TRP A 362 -16.37 -15.53 -24.00
CA TRP A 362 -17.56 -16.33 -24.23
C TRP A 362 -17.66 -17.38 -23.12
N GLN A 363 -18.72 -17.48 -22.34
CA GLN A 363 -19.85 -16.53 -22.17
C GLN A 363 -20.18 -16.36 -20.68
N LEU A 364 -20.88 -15.30 -20.31
CA LEU A 364 -21.36 -15.10 -18.93
C LEU A 364 -22.72 -15.78 -18.74
N LEU A 365 -22.82 -16.60 -17.69
CA LEU A 365 -24.07 -17.21 -17.21
C LEU A 365 -24.28 -16.89 -15.72
N VAL A 366 -25.51 -17.07 -15.24
CA VAL A 366 -25.84 -17.04 -13.81
C VAL A 366 -26.34 -18.42 -13.36
N ASN A 367 -26.38 -18.66 -12.05
CA ASN A 367 -26.84 -19.93 -11.49
C ASN A 367 -28.25 -20.30 -11.99
N GLY A 368 -28.46 -21.58 -12.34
CA GLY A 368 -29.74 -22.09 -12.85
C GLY A 368 -30.00 -21.80 -14.34
N MET A 369 -28.93 -21.67 -15.14
CA MET A 369 -28.98 -21.49 -16.59
C MET A 369 -28.33 -22.66 -17.36
N ASP A 370 -28.47 -23.89 -16.86
CA ASP A 370 -27.85 -25.09 -17.45
C ASP A 370 -28.21 -25.31 -18.92
N ASN A 371 -29.42 -24.91 -19.33
CA ASN A 371 -29.90 -25.00 -20.72
C ASN A 371 -29.12 -24.11 -21.71
N PHE A 372 -28.39 -23.11 -21.21
CA PHE A 372 -27.55 -22.21 -22.01
C PHE A 372 -26.06 -22.58 -21.93
N GLN A 373 -25.70 -23.64 -21.21
CA GLN A 373 -24.31 -24.05 -21.04
C GLN A 373 -23.80 -24.85 -22.25
N ASP A 374 -22.93 -24.21 -23.03
CA ASP A 374 -22.28 -24.81 -24.19
C ASP A 374 -20.89 -25.41 -23.89
N GLY A 375 -20.39 -25.22 -22.67
CA GLY A 375 -19.05 -25.64 -22.23
C GLY A 375 -18.12 -24.46 -21.98
N TYR A 376 -18.42 -23.29 -22.50
CA TYR A 376 -17.63 -22.07 -22.32
C TYR A 376 -18.17 -21.16 -21.20
N GLY A 377 -19.38 -21.42 -20.71
CA GLY A 377 -20.04 -20.60 -19.71
C GLY A 377 -19.24 -20.42 -18.42
N ILE A 378 -19.16 -19.17 -17.96
CA ILE A 378 -18.55 -18.74 -16.70
C ILE A 378 -19.64 -18.14 -15.81
N ILE A 379 -19.67 -18.56 -14.55
CA ILE A 379 -20.56 -18.00 -13.53
C ILE A 379 -19.69 -17.25 -12.53
N LEU A 380 -19.81 -15.91 -12.49
CA LEU A 380 -18.94 -15.05 -11.68
C LEU A 380 -19.14 -15.27 -10.17
N GLY A 381 -20.36 -15.59 -9.73
CA GLY A 381 -20.64 -15.95 -8.34
C GLY A 381 -19.94 -17.22 -7.84
N GLN A 382 -19.40 -18.07 -8.73
CA GLN A 382 -18.63 -19.25 -8.35
C GLN A 382 -17.16 -18.87 -8.26
N SER A 383 -16.61 -18.79 -7.03
CA SER A 383 -15.23 -18.37 -6.74
C SER A 383 -14.18 -19.31 -7.35
N SER A 384 -13.94 -19.18 -8.65
CA SER A 384 -13.01 -20.01 -9.44
C SER A 384 -11.73 -19.26 -9.79
N SER A 385 -10.69 -20.00 -10.18
CA SER A 385 -9.43 -19.42 -10.62
C SER A 385 -9.59 -18.52 -11.86
N THR A 386 -10.46 -18.88 -12.80
CA THR A 386 -10.75 -18.06 -14.00
C THR A 386 -11.42 -16.74 -13.64
N VAL A 387 -12.35 -16.74 -12.67
CA VAL A 387 -12.99 -15.51 -12.16
C VAL A 387 -11.94 -14.56 -11.56
N ASN A 388 -10.95 -15.10 -10.85
CA ASN A 388 -9.85 -14.31 -10.32
C ASN A 388 -9.00 -13.69 -11.45
N VAL A 389 -8.72 -14.43 -12.52
CA VAL A 389 -8.00 -13.92 -13.70
C VAL A 389 -8.76 -12.76 -14.35
N ILE A 390 -10.07 -12.91 -14.56
CA ILE A 390 -10.96 -11.87 -15.10
C ILE A 390 -10.91 -10.60 -14.22
N ALA A 391 -11.09 -10.76 -12.90
CA ALA A 391 -11.08 -9.64 -11.96
C ALA A 391 -9.71 -8.94 -11.86
N GLN A 392 -8.61 -9.69 -11.97
CA GLN A 392 -7.26 -9.13 -12.03
C GLN A 392 -7.08 -8.27 -13.28
N GLN A 393 -7.56 -8.71 -14.44
CA GLN A 393 -7.49 -7.91 -15.66
C GLN A 393 -8.29 -6.61 -15.55
N SER A 394 -9.50 -6.66 -15.02
CA SER A 394 -10.32 -5.45 -14.79
C SER A 394 -9.57 -4.40 -13.96
N ARG A 395 -8.87 -4.84 -12.91
CA ARG A 395 -8.04 -3.97 -12.05
C ARG A 395 -6.86 -3.37 -12.82
N LYS A 396 -6.15 -4.18 -13.62
CA LYS A 396 -5.02 -3.74 -14.45
C LYS A 396 -5.44 -2.66 -15.46
N LEU A 397 -6.54 -2.88 -16.19
CA LEU A 397 -7.03 -1.92 -17.19
C LEU A 397 -7.57 -0.64 -16.54
N THR A 398 -8.20 -0.74 -15.36
CA THR A 398 -8.63 0.42 -14.58
C THR A 398 -7.45 1.29 -14.15
N LEU A 399 -6.34 0.67 -13.73
CA LEU A 399 -5.13 1.40 -13.35
C LEU A 399 -4.55 2.16 -14.55
N ILE A 400 -4.42 1.51 -15.71
CA ILE A 400 -3.94 2.15 -16.95
C ILE A 400 -4.84 3.35 -17.31
N ARG A 401 -6.16 3.19 -17.26
CA ARG A 401 -7.11 4.29 -17.52
C ARG A 401 -6.86 5.48 -16.61
N LYS A 402 -6.68 5.26 -15.30
CA LYS A 402 -6.39 6.33 -14.34
C LYS A 402 -5.08 7.05 -14.65
N ILE A 403 -4.03 6.32 -15.03
CA ILE A 403 -2.72 6.87 -15.39
C ILE A 403 -2.86 7.81 -16.60
N PHE A 404 -3.42 7.32 -17.72
CA PHE A 404 -3.56 8.15 -18.92
C PHE A 404 -4.55 9.30 -18.74
N ALA A 405 -5.64 9.11 -17.97
CA ALA A 405 -6.58 10.19 -17.70
C ALA A 405 -5.91 11.36 -16.97
N ARG A 406 -5.03 11.05 -16.02
CA ARG A 406 -4.23 12.03 -15.32
C ARG A 406 -3.27 12.75 -16.26
N MET A 407 -2.56 12.03 -17.14
CA MET A 407 -1.67 12.64 -18.14
C MET A 407 -2.41 13.65 -19.04
N ILE A 408 -3.61 13.29 -19.52
CA ILE A 408 -4.44 14.18 -20.35
C ILE A 408 -4.89 15.42 -19.58
N ASN A 409 -5.24 15.28 -18.30
CA ASN A 409 -5.65 16.42 -17.48
C ASN A 409 -4.51 17.41 -17.23
N VAL A 410 -3.29 16.91 -17.00
CA VAL A 410 -2.09 17.73 -16.93
C VAL A 410 -1.87 18.49 -18.25
N GLU A 411 -2.06 17.83 -19.39
CA GLU A 411 -1.88 18.47 -20.70
C GLU A 411 -2.95 19.55 -20.99
N LYS A 412 -4.22 19.28 -20.66
CA LYS A 412 -5.32 20.27 -20.75
C LYS A 412 -5.05 21.47 -19.86
N TRP A 413 -4.57 21.25 -18.64
CA TRP A 413 -4.20 22.31 -17.69
C TRP A 413 -3.07 23.19 -18.22
N LYS A 414 -2.03 22.59 -18.83
CA LYS A 414 -0.92 23.33 -19.46
C LYS A 414 -1.40 24.24 -20.60
N ARG A 415 -2.28 23.72 -21.48
CA ARG A 415 -2.86 24.51 -22.60
C ARG A 415 -3.74 25.67 -22.12
N ALA A 416 -4.49 25.50 -21.04
CA ALA A 416 -5.38 26.53 -20.50
C ALA A 416 -4.64 27.74 -19.88
N ARG A 417 -3.35 27.58 -19.50
CA ARG A 417 -2.53 28.64 -18.90
C ARG A 417 -1.60 29.36 -19.88
N GLY A 418 -1.78 29.16 -21.19
CA GLY A 418 -0.99 29.86 -22.20
C GLY A 418 0.47 29.39 -22.30
N TYR A 419 0.84 28.28 -21.66
CA TYR A 419 2.07 27.58 -22.00
C TYR A 419 1.88 27.00 -23.40
N GLY A 420 2.53 27.61 -24.40
CA GLY A 420 2.46 27.17 -25.79
C GLY A 420 2.77 25.67 -25.91
N PRO A 421 2.27 24.99 -26.97
CA PRO A 421 2.62 23.60 -27.18
C PRO A 421 4.16 23.50 -27.20
N VAL A 422 4.71 22.70 -26.29
CA VAL A 422 6.10 22.28 -26.38
C VAL A 422 6.25 21.72 -27.78
N ARG A 423 7.16 22.30 -28.58
CA ARG A 423 7.44 21.86 -29.95
C ARG A 423 7.40 20.33 -30.00
N GLU A 424 6.62 19.79 -30.93
CA GLU A 424 6.69 18.37 -31.31
C GLU A 424 8.14 18.05 -31.70
N GLY A 425 8.88 17.54 -30.72
CA GLY A 425 10.29 17.16 -30.82
C GLY A 425 10.73 16.24 -29.69
N ALA A 426 9.79 15.79 -28.85
CA ALA A 426 10.04 14.79 -27.81
C ALA A 426 8.81 13.89 -27.66
N SER A 427 8.41 13.24 -28.76
CA SER A 427 7.68 11.97 -28.69
C SER A 427 8.63 10.88 -29.20
N VAL A 428 8.75 9.80 -28.41
CA VAL A 428 9.17 8.47 -28.87
C VAL A 428 10.54 8.41 -29.55
N SER A 429 11.64 8.49 -28.77
CA SER A 429 12.99 8.25 -29.31
C SER A 429 13.99 7.70 -28.29
N LEU A 430 13.60 6.72 -27.47
CA LEU A 430 14.58 5.97 -26.66
C LEU A 430 14.53 4.44 -26.76
N LEU A 431 13.77 3.87 -27.71
CA LEU A 431 13.92 2.48 -28.11
C LEU A 431 13.52 2.33 -29.58
N GLU A 432 14.43 2.65 -30.49
CA GLU A 432 14.61 1.92 -31.76
C GLU A 432 15.73 2.55 -32.59
N LYS A 433 16.74 1.74 -32.93
CA LYS A 433 17.45 1.64 -34.22
C LYS A 433 18.66 0.69 -34.08
N PRO A 434 19.17 0.08 -35.16
CA PRO A 434 18.55 -1.04 -35.88
C PRO A 434 19.56 -2.19 -36.10
N VAL A 435 19.14 -3.45 -36.18
CA VAL A 435 20.00 -4.50 -36.78
C VAL A 435 19.15 -5.41 -37.65
N ASP A 436 19.08 -5.05 -38.94
CA ASP A 436 18.89 -5.99 -40.02
C ASP A 436 20.01 -5.77 -41.04
N LYS A 437 20.90 -6.74 -41.18
CA LYS A 437 21.43 -7.22 -42.48
C LYS A 437 22.44 -8.36 -42.33
N PHE A 438 22.40 -9.24 -43.34
CA PHE A 438 23.21 -10.44 -43.67
C PHE A 438 22.66 -11.76 -43.08
N VAL A 439 22.36 -12.83 -43.84
CA VAL A 439 22.86 -13.34 -45.14
C VAL A 439 21.79 -14.22 -45.83
N HIS A 440 21.76 -14.22 -47.18
CA HIS A 440 21.07 -15.23 -48.00
C HIS A 440 21.99 -16.43 -48.30
N GLN A 441 21.41 -17.65 -48.23
CA GLN A 441 21.75 -18.91 -48.91
C GLN A 441 23.12 -19.58 -48.67
N THR A 442 23.13 -20.77 -48.05
CA THR A 442 23.52 -22.05 -48.67
C THR A 442 23.41 -23.26 -47.71
N ARG A 443 22.84 -24.36 -48.22
CA ARG A 443 22.98 -25.81 -47.91
C ARG A 443 23.22 -26.31 -46.45
N ILE A 444 22.30 -27.18 -46.03
CA ILE A 444 22.35 -28.16 -44.90
C ILE A 444 23.60 -29.07 -45.01
N PRO A 445 24.33 -29.43 -43.91
CA PRO A 445 24.02 -30.61 -43.07
C PRO A 445 24.28 -30.55 -41.54
N ILE A 446 23.31 -31.13 -40.80
CA ILE A 446 23.41 -31.95 -39.55
C ILE A 446 23.64 -31.26 -38.17
N GLN A 447 23.93 -29.95 -38.05
CA GLN A 447 23.93 -29.26 -36.72
C GLN A 447 22.57 -28.65 -36.29
N ALA A 448 21.53 -28.76 -37.12
CA ALA A 448 20.28 -27.98 -36.95
C ALA A 448 19.33 -28.46 -35.83
N VAL A 449 19.49 -29.67 -35.28
CA VAL A 449 18.50 -30.24 -34.34
C VAL A 449 18.63 -29.68 -32.92
N SER A 450 19.84 -29.32 -32.45
CA SER A 450 19.99 -28.77 -31.08
C SER A 450 19.62 -27.28 -30.98
N PHE A 451 19.83 -26.52 -32.07
CA PHE A 451 19.55 -25.07 -32.10
C PHE A 451 18.04 -24.79 -32.01
N ASP A 452 17.23 -25.61 -32.68
CA ASP A 452 15.77 -25.47 -32.71
C ASP A 452 15.14 -25.80 -31.34
N THR A 453 15.61 -26.86 -30.67
CA THR A 453 15.13 -27.23 -29.33
C THR A 453 15.57 -26.24 -28.25
N ASN A 454 16.77 -25.67 -28.35
CA ASN A 454 17.25 -24.65 -27.41
C ASN A 454 16.50 -23.32 -27.57
N TYR A 455 16.18 -22.96 -28.81
CA TYR A 455 15.36 -21.78 -29.11
C TYR A 455 13.93 -21.96 -28.58
N GLN A 456 13.32 -23.14 -28.80
CA GLN A 456 12.01 -23.49 -28.27
C GLN A 456 11.99 -23.46 -26.73
N LEU A 457 13.02 -24.01 -26.09
CA LEU A 457 13.17 -23.97 -24.64
C LEU A 457 13.18 -22.52 -24.12
N ARG A 458 13.93 -21.62 -24.78
CA ARG A 458 14.05 -20.22 -24.37
C ARG A 458 12.74 -19.45 -24.56
N GLN A 459 12.02 -19.69 -25.65
CA GLN A 459 10.70 -19.08 -25.86
C GLN A 459 9.68 -19.50 -24.79
N LEU A 460 9.69 -20.78 -24.38
CA LEU A 460 8.80 -21.27 -23.31
C LEU A 460 9.14 -20.62 -21.96
N ILE A 461 10.41 -20.36 -21.70
CA ILE A 461 10.87 -19.68 -20.49
C ILE A 461 10.49 -18.19 -20.50
N ASP A 462 10.73 -17.49 -21.61
CA ASP A 462 10.42 -16.06 -21.75
C ASP A 462 8.91 -15.79 -21.71
N SER A 463 8.08 -16.77 -22.08
CA SER A 463 6.62 -16.74 -21.97
C SER A 463 6.09 -17.17 -20.59
N GLY A 464 6.97 -17.55 -19.65
CA GLY A 464 6.62 -17.96 -18.28
C GLY A 464 6.10 -19.39 -18.14
N ASN A 465 6.09 -20.19 -19.20
CA ASN A 465 5.59 -21.57 -19.20
C ASN A 465 6.68 -22.59 -18.82
N LEU A 466 7.09 -22.57 -17.55
CA LEU A 466 8.21 -23.38 -17.06
C LEU A 466 7.95 -24.89 -17.05
N ARG A 467 6.69 -25.33 -16.94
CA ARG A 467 6.35 -26.76 -16.93
C ARG A 467 6.59 -27.40 -18.29
N ASP A 468 6.20 -26.72 -19.35
CA ASP A 468 6.40 -27.22 -20.71
C ASP A 468 7.85 -27.04 -21.14
N ALA A 469 8.50 -25.94 -20.73
CA ALA A 469 9.95 -25.79 -20.86
C ALA A 469 10.69 -26.98 -20.23
N ARG A 470 10.28 -27.42 -19.03
CA ARG A 470 10.86 -28.58 -18.35
C ARG A 470 10.62 -29.88 -19.11
N GLN A 471 9.43 -30.10 -19.68
CA GLN A 471 9.17 -31.30 -20.48
C GLN A 471 9.99 -31.34 -21.76
N VAL A 472 10.14 -30.20 -22.45
CA VAL A 472 11.00 -30.09 -23.65
C VAL A 472 12.44 -30.39 -23.25
N PHE A 473 12.92 -29.77 -22.18
CA PHE A 473 14.25 -29.99 -21.63
C PHE A 473 14.51 -31.47 -21.27
N ASP A 474 13.56 -32.11 -20.60
CA ASP A 474 13.67 -33.52 -20.20
C ASP A 474 13.64 -34.48 -21.41
N LYS A 475 12.97 -34.11 -22.50
CA LYS A 475 12.91 -34.90 -23.75
C LYS A 475 14.07 -34.63 -24.72
N MET A 476 14.95 -33.67 -24.44
CA MET A 476 16.10 -33.37 -25.29
C MET A 476 17.06 -34.58 -25.35
N PRO A 477 17.37 -35.11 -26.56
CA PRO A 477 18.28 -36.25 -26.71
C PRO A 477 19.74 -35.88 -26.38
N HIS A 478 20.11 -34.62 -26.62
CA HIS A 478 21.40 -34.04 -26.23
C HIS A 478 21.14 -32.67 -25.58
N ARG A 479 21.56 -32.52 -24.32
CA ARG A 479 21.50 -31.26 -23.59
C ARG A 479 22.89 -30.66 -23.54
N ASP A 480 23.01 -29.41 -23.96
CA ASP A 480 24.23 -28.63 -23.92
C ASP A 480 24.18 -27.56 -22.81
N VAL A 481 25.28 -26.85 -22.59
CA VAL A 481 25.35 -25.83 -21.53
C VAL A 481 24.25 -24.76 -21.69
N PHE A 482 23.87 -24.42 -22.93
CA PHE A 482 22.82 -23.44 -23.20
C PHE A 482 21.44 -23.90 -22.75
N SER A 483 21.05 -25.15 -23.06
CA SER A 483 19.76 -25.71 -22.58
C SER A 483 19.69 -25.74 -21.07
N TRP A 484 20.75 -26.22 -20.41
CA TRP A 484 20.83 -26.24 -18.94
C TRP A 484 20.76 -24.82 -18.35
N THR A 485 21.52 -23.87 -18.90
CA THR A 485 21.52 -22.47 -18.44
C THR A 485 20.13 -21.84 -18.56
N ALA A 486 19.49 -22.03 -19.72
CA ALA A 486 18.17 -21.47 -19.98
C ALA A 486 17.16 -21.97 -18.94
N ILE A 487 17.00 -23.30 -18.79
CA ILE A 487 15.98 -23.85 -17.88
C ILE A 487 16.22 -23.43 -16.43
N ILE A 488 17.48 -23.45 -15.96
CA ILE A 488 17.83 -23.01 -14.61
C ILE A 488 17.49 -21.53 -14.44
N GLN A 489 17.87 -20.67 -15.40
CA GLN A 489 17.56 -19.24 -15.36
C GLN A 489 16.04 -18.97 -15.35
N GLY A 490 15.27 -19.77 -16.08
CA GLY A 490 13.81 -19.69 -16.09
C GLY A 490 13.21 -19.95 -14.71
N TYR A 491 13.62 -21.02 -14.03
CA TYR A 491 13.15 -21.32 -12.68
C TYR A 491 13.58 -20.25 -11.66
N VAL A 492 14.77 -19.66 -11.81
CA VAL A 492 15.21 -18.51 -11.00
C VAL A 492 14.32 -17.28 -11.23
N ALA A 493 13.94 -16.99 -12.48
CA ALA A 493 13.08 -15.85 -12.82
C ALA A 493 11.66 -16.00 -12.24
N ALA A 494 11.13 -17.23 -12.15
CA ALA A 494 9.85 -17.52 -11.51
C ALA A 494 9.94 -17.77 -10.00
N THR A 495 11.04 -17.36 -9.36
CA THR A 495 11.29 -17.49 -7.92
C THR A 495 11.19 -18.92 -7.36
N ASN A 496 11.36 -19.94 -8.19
CA ASN A 496 11.39 -21.34 -7.78
C ASN A 496 12.84 -21.83 -7.73
N TYR A 497 13.54 -21.36 -6.70
CA TYR A 497 14.98 -21.57 -6.55
C TYR A 497 15.36 -23.02 -6.26
N ASN A 498 14.52 -23.76 -5.53
CA ASN A 498 14.79 -25.16 -5.21
C ASN A 498 14.93 -26.02 -6.47
N GLU A 499 13.99 -25.86 -7.41
CA GLU A 499 14.04 -26.61 -8.66
C GLU A 499 15.23 -26.20 -9.54
N ALA A 500 15.58 -24.91 -9.55
CA ALA A 500 16.77 -24.42 -10.26
C ALA A 500 18.06 -25.08 -9.74
N LEU A 501 18.20 -25.25 -8.41
CA LEU A 501 19.38 -25.87 -7.80
C LEU A 501 19.40 -27.40 -7.97
N ILE A 502 18.23 -28.05 -8.00
CA ILE A 502 18.10 -29.48 -8.35
C ILE A 502 18.57 -29.71 -9.79
N LEU A 503 18.12 -28.87 -10.73
CA LEU A 503 18.55 -28.93 -12.13
C LEU A 503 20.05 -28.70 -12.30
N PHE A 504 20.63 -27.74 -11.57
CA PHE A 504 22.07 -27.54 -11.59
C PHE A 504 22.83 -28.78 -11.09
N SER A 505 22.35 -29.41 -10.01
CA SER A 505 22.95 -30.64 -9.49
C SER A 505 22.88 -31.79 -10.50
N ALA A 506 21.75 -31.91 -11.21
CA ALA A 506 21.56 -32.91 -12.26
C ALA A 506 22.49 -32.66 -13.47
N MET A 507 22.73 -31.40 -13.83
CA MET A 507 23.71 -31.04 -14.87
C MET A 507 25.12 -31.51 -14.51
N HIS A 508 25.53 -31.31 -13.26
CA HIS A 508 26.88 -31.66 -12.81
C HIS A 508 27.15 -33.17 -12.81
N LEU A 509 26.10 -34.00 -12.72
CA LEU A 509 26.20 -35.45 -12.81
C LEU A 509 26.26 -35.97 -14.25
N ASP A 510 26.03 -35.14 -15.27
CA ASP A 510 26.14 -35.53 -16.67
C ASP A 510 27.60 -35.41 -17.15
N PRO A 511 28.31 -36.52 -17.42
CA PRO A 511 29.73 -36.47 -17.79
C PRO A 511 29.98 -35.84 -19.17
N ARG A 512 28.92 -35.53 -19.94
CA ARG A 512 29.02 -34.95 -21.29
C ARG A 512 29.03 -33.43 -21.28
N VAL A 513 28.74 -32.78 -20.14
CA VAL A 513 28.57 -31.32 -20.06
C VAL A 513 29.32 -30.79 -18.84
N SER A 514 30.16 -29.77 -19.06
CA SER A 514 30.80 -29.03 -17.96
C SER A 514 30.05 -27.73 -17.71
N ALA A 515 29.86 -27.38 -16.43
CA ALA A 515 29.34 -26.07 -16.06
C ALA A 515 30.30 -24.96 -16.54
N ASP A 516 29.74 -23.95 -17.19
CA ASP A 516 30.47 -22.74 -17.58
C ASP A 516 30.24 -21.59 -16.57
N THR A 517 30.85 -20.44 -16.84
CA THR A 517 30.75 -19.26 -15.98
C THR A 517 29.31 -18.72 -15.88
N HIS A 518 28.51 -18.85 -16.94
CA HIS A 518 27.14 -18.34 -16.99
C HIS A 518 26.20 -19.18 -16.14
N VAL A 519 26.15 -20.50 -16.35
CA VAL A 519 25.25 -21.38 -15.58
C VAL A 519 25.57 -21.36 -14.09
N LEU A 520 26.87 -21.31 -13.76
CA LEU A 520 27.33 -21.23 -12.37
C LEU A 520 26.90 -19.89 -11.73
N SER A 521 26.98 -18.77 -12.45
CA SER A 521 26.51 -17.47 -11.95
C SER A 521 25.00 -17.45 -11.67
N VAL A 522 24.20 -18.13 -12.49
CA VAL A 522 22.74 -18.26 -12.31
C VAL A 522 22.42 -19.12 -11.09
N ALA A 523 23.11 -20.26 -10.90
CA ALA A 523 22.92 -21.12 -9.74
C ALA A 523 23.32 -20.42 -8.43
N LEU A 524 24.42 -19.67 -8.42
CA LEU A 524 24.84 -18.84 -7.29
C LEU A 524 23.82 -17.76 -6.96
N LYS A 525 23.25 -17.10 -7.98
CA LYS A 525 22.16 -16.14 -7.81
C LYS A 525 20.93 -16.79 -7.17
N ALA A 526 20.56 -18.00 -7.60
CA ALA A 526 19.47 -18.77 -7.01
C ALA A 526 19.72 -19.09 -5.53
N CYS A 527 20.95 -19.48 -5.17
CA CYS A 527 21.36 -19.68 -3.77
C CYS A 527 21.20 -18.39 -2.96
N GLY A 528 21.60 -17.25 -3.53
CA GLY A 528 21.51 -15.94 -2.86
C GLY A 528 20.07 -15.49 -2.64
N GLN A 529 19.16 -15.79 -3.57
CA GLN A 529 17.74 -15.44 -3.46
C GLN A 529 16.94 -16.39 -2.57
N SER A 530 17.36 -17.65 -2.44
CA SER A 530 16.77 -18.65 -1.54
C SER A 530 17.42 -18.71 -0.16
N SER A 531 18.45 -17.91 0.09
CA SER A 531 19.29 -17.96 1.30
C SER A 531 19.90 -19.35 1.57
N ASN A 532 20.14 -20.17 0.54
CA ASN A 532 20.76 -21.49 0.67
C ASN A 532 22.29 -21.38 0.69
N VAL A 533 22.83 -21.05 1.85
CA VAL A 533 24.28 -20.84 2.05
C VAL A 533 25.09 -22.11 1.79
N SER A 534 24.66 -23.24 2.34
CA SER A 534 25.42 -24.51 2.29
C SER A 534 25.71 -24.96 0.86
N PHE A 535 24.70 -24.86 -0.01
CA PHE A 535 24.85 -25.19 -1.42
C PHE A 535 25.71 -24.15 -2.14
N GLY A 536 25.54 -22.86 -1.84
CA GLY A 536 26.37 -21.79 -2.37
C GLY A 536 27.86 -21.92 -2.06
N GLU A 537 28.23 -22.36 -0.85
CA GLU A 537 29.62 -22.63 -0.45
C GLU A 537 30.23 -23.83 -1.19
N SER A 538 29.41 -24.84 -1.47
CA SER A 538 29.81 -25.98 -2.28
C SER A 538 30.10 -25.55 -3.72
N LEU A 539 29.25 -24.68 -4.29
CA LEU A 539 29.46 -24.09 -5.63
C LEU A 539 30.69 -23.17 -5.68
N HIS A 540 30.96 -22.43 -4.61
CA HIS A 540 32.17 -21.61 -4.50
C HIS A 540 33.43 -22.48 -4.53
N SER A 541 33.48 -23.54 -3.72
CA SER A 541 34.60 -24.49 -3.71
C SER A 541 34.81 -25.18 -5.07
N PHE A 542 33.70 -25.43 -5.79
CA PHE A 542 33.75 -25.94 -7.15
C PHE A 542 34.35 -24.92 -8.14
N ALA A 543 33.98 -23.65 -8.03
CA ALA A 543 34.53 -22.56 -8.86
C ALA A 543 36.06 -22.41 -8.69
N GLU A 544 36.56 -22.57 -7.46
CA GLU A 544 38.00 -22.57 -7.17
C GLU A 544 38.72 -23.76 -7.83
N LYS A 545 38.23 -24.98 -7.61
CA LYS A 545 38.83 -26.22 -8.15
C LYS A 545 38.86 -26.26 -9.69
N THR A 546 37.95 -25.56 -10.33
CA THR A 546 37.81 -25.50 -11.80
C THR A 546 38.41 -24.23 -12.41
N SER A 547 39.04 -23.37 -11.60
CA SER A 547 39.62 -22.08 -12.02
C SER A 547 38.62 -21.10 -12.67
N LEU A 548 37.31 -21.33 -12.50
CA LEU A 548 36.23 -20.46 -13.01
C LEU A 548 36.04 -19.19 -12.17
N LEU A 549 36.65 -19.13 -10.98
CA LEU A 549 36.64 -17.95 -10.11
C LEU A 549 37.29 -16.70 -10.76
N SER A 550 38.19 -16.90 -11.73
CA SER A 550 38.79 -15.83 -12.54
C SER A 550 37.76 -15.03 -13.36
N SER A 551 36.56 -15.60 -13.57
CA SER A 551 35.48 -14.94 -14.29
C SER A 551 34.77 -13.90 -13.44
N VAL A 552 34.69 -12.67 -13.97
CA VAL A 552 33.97 -11.54 -13.35
C VAL A 552 32.49 -11.86 -13.11
N PHE A 553 31.87 -12.67 -13.96
CA PHE A 553 30.47 -13.07 -13.82
C PHE A 553 30.24 -13.97 -12.60
N VAL A 554 31.13 -14.95 -12.38
CA VAL A 554 31.10 -15.85 -11.22
C VAL A 554 31.44 -15.09 -9.94
N GLY A 555 32.50 -14.28 -9.97
CA GLY A 555 32.90 -13.44 -8.84
C GLY A 555 31.79 -12.47 -8.41
N SER A 556 31.13 -11.80 -9.37
CA SER A 556 29.98 -10.92 -9.07
C SER A 556 28.82 -11.65 -8.41
N ALA A 557 28.49 -12.86 -8.89
CA ALA A 557 27.41 -13.67 -8.34
C ALA A 557 27.73 -14.21 -6.93
N LEU A 558 28.98 -14.58 -6.67
CA LEU A 558 29.46 -14.97 -5.33
C LEU A 558 29.40 -13.80 -4.33
N ILE A 559 29.82 -12.60 -4.76
CA ILE A 559 29.71 -11.39 -3.94
C ILE A 559 28.24 -11.13 -3.57
N ASP A 560 27.30 -11.20 -4.52
CA ASP A 560 25.86 -11.01 -4.27
C ASP A 560 25.25 -12.12 -3.38
N LEU A 561 25.64 -13.38 -3.57
CA LEU A 561 25.24 -14.51 -2.72
C LEU A 561 25.61 -14.26 -1.25
N TYR A 562 26.90 -14.01 -0.98
CA TYR A 562 27.38 -13.83 0.38
C TYR A 562 26.84 -12.55 1.01
N LYS A 563 26.65 -11.50 0.22
CA LYS A 563 25.96 -10.27 0.65
C LYS A 563 24.52 -10.57 1.11
N ARG A 564 23.71 -11.25 0.29
CA ARG A 564 22.29 -11.52 0.59
C ARG A 564 22.09 -12.43 1.80
N THR A 565 23.05 -13.32 2.02
CA THR A 565 23.05 -14.26 3.15
C THR A 565 23.68 -13.69 4.42
N GLY A 566 24.12 -12.43 4.41
CA GLY A 566 24.72 -11.75 5.56
C GLY A 566 26.19 -12.11 5.85
N MET A 567 26.81 -12.96 5.03
CA MET A 567 28.21 -13.40 5.17
C MET A 567 29.19 -12.43 4.51
N ILE A 568 29.15 -11.17 4.92
CA ILE A 568 29.85 -10.08 4.23
C ILE A 568 31.39 -10.28 4.19
N ASP A 569 32.01 -10.92 5.19
CA ASP A 569 33.45 -11.20 5.18
C ASP A 569 33.87 -12.14 4.04
N LYS A 570 33.03 -13.13 3.71
CA LYS A 570 33.28 -14.02 2.57
C LYS A 570 33.15 -13.27 1.25
N SER A 571 32.19 -12.35 1.16
CA SER A 571 32.03 -11.44 0.02
C SER A 571 33.30 -10.60 -0.22
N CYS A 572 33.89 -10.04 0.85
CA CYS A 572 35.15 -9.28 0.78
C CYS A 572 36.34 -10.13 0.33
N ARG A 573 36.45 -11.39 0.79
CA ARG A 573 37.52 -12.31 0.38
C ARG A 573 37.45 -12.62 -1.10
N VAL A 574 36.26 -13.03 -1.58
CA VAL A 574 36.02 -13.27 -3.01
C VAL A 574 36.42 -12.05 -3.83
N PHE A 575 35.96 -10.86 -3.43
CA PHE A 575 36.33 -9.63 -4.12
C PHE A 575 37.85 -9.41 -4.16
N SER A 576 38.57 -9.64 -3.05
CA SER A 576 40.03 -9.47 -3.02
C SER A 576 40.76 -10.41 -3.97
N GLU A 577 40.30 -11.65 -4.10
CA GLU A 577 40.88 -12.73 -4.92
C GLU A 577 40.58 -12.59 -6.42
N MET A 578 39.63 -11.74 -6.82
CA MET A 578 39.31 -11.53 -8.25
C MET A 578 40.44 -10.83 -9.01
N ASP A 579 40.88 -11.42 -10.13
CA ASP A 579 41.91 -10.85 -11.02
C ASP A 579 41.47 -9.53 -11.67
N PHE A 580 40.21 -9.45 -12.12
CA PHE A 580 39.63 -8.27 -12.74
C PHE A 580 38.36 -7.82 -12.00
N LYS A 581 38.28 -6.53 -11.70
CA LYS A 581 37.18 -5.90 -10.96
C LYS A 581 36.57 -4.79 -11.82
N ASN A 582 35.30 -4.93 -12.20
CA ASN A 582 34.56 -3.91 -12.95
C ASN A 582 33.66 -3.06 -12.04
N THR A 583 33.03 -2.02 -12.57
CA THR A 583 32.09 -1.16 -11.83
C THR A 583 31.06 -1.96 -11.04
N VAL A 584 30.46 -2.99 -11.63
CA VAL A 584 29.43 -3.83 -10.99
C VAL A 584 29.98 -4.53 -9.72
N THR A 585 31.15 -5.14 -9.79
CA THR A 585 31.77 -5.81 -8.63
C THR A 585 32.08 -4.85 -7.48
N TRP A 586 32.65 -3.68 -7.80
CA TRP A 586 32.93 -2.63 -6.83
C TRP A 586 31.64 -2.08 -6.18
N THR A 587 30.64 -1.73 -6.99
CA THR A 587 29.36 -1.24 -6.47
C THR A 587 28.66 -2.28 -5.61
N THR A 588 28.74 -3.57 -5.98
CA THR A 588 28.11 -4.66 -5.23
C THR A 588 28.75 -4.86 -3.86
N ILE A 589 30.08 -4.85 -3.76
CA ILE A 589 30.78 -5.00 -2.46
C ILE A 589 30.53 -3.79 -1.55
N ILE A 590 30.61 -2.57 -2.10
CA ILE A 590 30.31 -1.34 -1.35
C ILE A 590 28.86 -1.40 -0.83
N THR A 591 27.90 -1.78 -1.69
CA THR A 591 26.50 -1.93 -1.29
C THR A 591 26.31 -2.99 -0.21
N GLY A 592 27.01 -4.11 -0.30
CA GLY A 592 26.95 -5.16 0.72
C GLY A 592 27.45 -4.67 2.08
N LEU A 593 28.61 -4.02 2.12
CA LEU A 593 29.18 -3.46 3.34
C LEU A 593 28.28 -2.41 3.98
N VAL A 594 27.75 -1.49 3.17
CA VAL A 594 26.86 -0.42 3.65
C VAL A 594 25.54 -0.98 4.18
N HIS A 595 24.96 -2.00 3.55
CA HIS A 595 23.73 -2.64 4.04
C HIS A 595 23.97 -3.53 5.27
N ALA A 596 25.18 -4.07 5.45
CA ALA A 596 25.58 -4.81 6.65
C ALA A 596 25.97 -3.89 7.83
N GLY A 597 25.83 -2.56 7.71
CA GLY A 597 26.21 -1.60 8.75
C GLY A 597 27.72 -1.29 8.82
N ARG A 598 28.55 -1.93 7.98
CA ARG A 598 30.01 -1.72 7.89
C ARG A 598 30.34 -0.51 7.00
N HIS A 599 29.71 0.61 7.31
CA HIS A 599 29.76 1.83 6.48
C HIS A 599 31.18 2.34 6.24
N LYS A 600 32.05 2.28 7.27
CA LYS A 600 33.43 2.80 7.18
C LYS A 600 34.25 2.03 6.16
N GLU A 601 34.12 0.71 6.16
CA GLU A 601 34.81 -0.15 5.19
C GLU A 601 34.26 0.06 3.78
N GLY A 602 32.92 0.18 3.63
CA GLY A 602 32.31 0.53 2.35
C GLY A 602 32.88 1.82 1.76
N LEU A 603 33.14 2.84 2.59
CA LEU A 603 33.79 4.08 2.15
C LEU A 603 35.26 3.91 1.75
N VAL A 604 36.00 3.00 2.40
CA VAL A 604 37.38 2.67 2.01
C VAL A 604 37.42 2.05 0.61
N TYR A 605 36.55 1.06 0.34
CA TYR A 605 36.43 0.49 -1.01
C TYR A 605 35.99 1.54 -2.04
N PHE A 606 35.12 2.48 -1.66
CA PHE A 606 34.79 3.61 -2.52
C PHE A 606 36.01 4.51 -2.81
N THR A 607 36.86 4.80 -1.81
CA THR A 607 38.10 5.57 -2.02
C THR A 607 39.02 4.87 -3.01
N GLU A 608 39.18 3.56 -2.88
CA GLU A 608 40.00 2.74 -3.78
C GLU A 608 39.44 2.75 -5.20
N MET A 609 38.14 2.51 -5.37
CA MET A 609 37.45 2.58 -6.65
C MET A 609 37.59 3.97 -7.30
N SER A 610 37.53 5.03 -6.50
CA SER A 610 37.61 6.42 -6.96
C SER A 610 38.99 6.82 -7.51
N ARG A 611 40.04 6.00 -7.27
CA ARG A 611 41.35 6.20 -7.91
C ARG A 611 41.31 5.92 -9.41
N PHE A 612 40.32 5.16 -9.87
CA PHE A 612 40.10 4.88 -11.28
C PHE A 612 39.11 5.89 -11.87
N ARG A 613 39.53 6.62 -12.91
CA ARG A 613 38.81 7.79 -13.42
C ARG A 613 37.37 7.48 -13.87
N ASP A 614 37.12 6.31 -14.45
CA ASP A 614 35.85 6.03 -15.15
C ASP A 614 35.03 4.89 -14.51
N LEU A 615 35.38 4.45 -13.29
CA LEU A 615 34.66 3.37 -12.63
C LEU A 615 33.40 3.82 -11.87
N PRO A 616 33.41 4.88 -11.03
CA PRO A 616 32.24 5.24 -10.23
C PRO A 616 31.04 5.65 -11.08
N ASP A 617 29.91 5.00 -10.86
CA ASP A 617 28.63 5.31 -11.52
C ASP A 617 27.62 5.97 -10.55
N THR A 618 26.45 6.30 -11.07
CA THR A 618 25.32 6.86 -10.29
C THR A 618 25.01 6.07 -9.02
N PHE A 619 25.01 4.74 -9.09
CA PHE A 619 24.68 3.88 -7.96
C PHE A 619 25.81 3.84 -6.92
N THR A 620 27.07 3.90 -7.38
CA THR A 620 28.26 3.99 -6.55
C THR A 620 28.23 5.26 -5.68
N PHE A 621 27.95 6.42 -6.28
CA PHE A 621 27.85 7.67 -5.55
C PHE A 621 26.70 7.65 -4.53
N ALA A 622 25.52 7.17 -4.95
CA ALA A 622 24.35 7.07 -4.06
C ALA A 622 24.63 6.23 -2.80
N ILE A 623 25.26 5.05 -2.97
CA ILE A 623 25.53 4.15 -1.84
C ILE A 623 26.66 4.66 -0.93
N ALA A 624 27.68 5.32 -1.48
CA ALA A 624 28.74 5.94 -0.69
C ALA A 624 28.20 7.12 0.13
N LEU A 625 27.32 7.94 -0.46
CA LEU A 625 26.65 9.03 0.26
C LEU A 625 25.74 8.52 1.38
N LYS A 626 25.03 7.40 1.17
CA LYS A 626 24.28 6.72 2.23
C LYS A 626 25.19 6.28 3.38
N ALA A 627 26.38 5.76 3.08
CA ALA A 627 27.36 5.40 4.10
C ALA A 627 27.84 6.61 4.91
N CYS A 628 28.11 7.74 4.23
CA CYS A 628 28.43 9.01 4.90
C CYS A 628 27.30 9.48 5.81
N ALA A 629 26.06 9.38 5.34
CA ALA A 629 24.86 9.73 6.09
C ALA A 629 24.76 8.93 7.39
N CYS A 630 24.90 7.59 7.30
CA CYS A 630 24.85 6.70 8.46
C CYS A 630 26.00 6.93 9.46
N LEU A 631 27.19 7.31 8.99
CA LEU A 631 28.34 7.64 9.84
C LEU A 631 28.37 9.10 10.31
N ARG A 632 27.47 9.95 9.81
CA ARG A 632 27.48 11.40 9.98
C ARG A 632 28.83 12.06 9.62
N GLN A 633 29.46 11.57 8.55
CA GLN A 633 30.77 12.02 8.06
C GLN A 633 30.62 13.18 7.06
N LEU A 634 30.28 14.37 7.55
CA LEU A 634 30.00 15.54 6.71
C LEU A 634 31.14 15.88 5.73
N ARG A 635 32.38 15.99 6.23
CA ARG A 635 33.55 16.39 5.41
C ARG A 635 33.81 15.41 4.26
N TYR A 636 33.67 14.11 4.52
CA TYR A 636 33.85 13.09 3.50
C TYR A 636 32.71 13.15 2.48
N GLY A 637 31.46 13.31 2.94
CA GLY A 637 30.30 13.55 2.09
C GLY A 637 30.43 14.77 1.18
N GLN A 638 30.94 15.89 1.69
CA GLN A 638 31.25 17.08 0.89
C GLN A 638 32.32 16.81 -0.17
N GLY A 639 33.36 16.02 0.15
CA GLY A 639 34.35 15.57 -0.83
C GLY A 639 33.73 14.73 -1.96
N ILE A 640 32.82 13.81 -1.62
CA ILE A 640 32.05 13.05 -2.62
C ILE A 640 31.16 13.98 -3.44
N HIS A 641 30.51 14.98 -2.83
CA HIS A 641 29.68 15.95 -3.54
C HIS A 641 30.50 16.73 -4.58
N THR A 642 31.71 17.18 -4.25
CA THR A 642 32.62 17.79 -5.23
C THR A 642 32.92 16.83 -6.37
N HIS A 643 33.19 15.55 -6.07
CA HIS A 643 33.44 14.53 -7.10
C HIS A 643 32.22 14.34 -8.03
N VAL A 644 31.01 14.29 -7.47
CA VAL A 644 29.74 14.21 -8.21
C VAL A 644 29.58 15.37 -9.18
N ILE A 645 29.87 16.61 -8.74
CA ILE A 645 29.79 17.81 -9.58
C ILE A 645 30.82 17.75 -10.72
N VAL A 646 32.09 17.47 -10.39
CA VAL A 646 33.20 17.43 -11.36
C VAL A 646 32.96 16.37 -12.45
N LYS A 647 32.29 15.26 -12.11
CA LYS A 647 31.96 14.17 -13.03
C LYS A 647 30.66 14.37 -13.80
N GLY A 648 29.91 15.43 -13.52
CA GLY A 648 28.65 15.72 -14.20
C GLY A 648 27.44 14.91 -13.70
N PHE A 649 27.52 14.28 -12.53
CA PHE A 649 26.41 13.53 -11.93
C PHE A 649 25.49 14.39 -11.05
N GLY A 650 25.80 15.68 -10.85
CA GLY A 650 25.04 16.56 -9.95
C GLY A 650 23.56 16.76 -10.31
N ALA A 651 23.22 16.68 -11.60
CA ALA A 651 21.83 16.78 -12.07
C ALA A 651 21.06 15.45 -12.00
N VAL A 652 21.73 14.34 -11.68
CA VAL A 652 21.08 13.01 -11.62
C VAL A 652 20.30 12.88 -10.33
N LEU A 653 18.98 12.75 -10.45
CA LEU A 653 18.03 12.80 -9.35
C LEU A 653 18.33 11.81 -8.21
N CYS A 654 18.76 10.58 -8.54
CA CYS A 654 19.15 9.56 -7.56
C CYS A 654 20.34 10.00 -6.69
N VAL A 655 21.34 10.65 -7.29
CA VAL A 655 22.52 11.16 -6.57
C VAL A 655 22.15 12.40 -5.75
N ALA A 656 21.37 13.32 -6.33
CA ALA A 656 20.88 14.50 -5.64
C ALA A 656 20.03 14.14 -4.40
N ASN A 657 19.13 13.15 -4.51
CA ASN A 657 18.36 12.65 -3.37
C ASN A 657 19.27 12.01 -2.30
N SER A 658 20.31 11.27 -2.71
CA SER A 658 21.27 10.67 -1.77
C SER A 658 22.16 11.72 -1.07
N LEU A 659 22.55 12.78 -1.80
CA LEU A 659 23.25 13.95 -1.25
C LEU A 659 22.37 14.69 -0.25
N PHE A 660 21.10 14.92 -0.60
CA PHE A 660 20.12 15.52 0.29
C PHE A 660 20.03 14.74 1.60
N THR A 661 19.81 13.41 1.53
CA THR A 661 19.79 12.56 2.72
C THR A 661 21.10 12.66 3.51
N MET A 662 22.26 12.63 2.84
CA MET A 662 23.56 12.76 3.51
C MET A 662 23.68 14.07 4.31
N TYR A 663 23.34 15.21 3.72
CA TYR A 663 23.37 16.49 4.42
C TYR A 663 22.40 16.52 5.60
N THR A 664 21.16 16.05 5.41
CA THR A 664 20.16 16.02 6.50
C THR A 664 20.57 15.12 7.68
N GLU A 665 21.13 13.93 7.41
CA GLU A 665 21.59 12.99 8.45
C GLU A 665 22.86 13.49 9.17
N CYS A 666 23.68 14.32 8.50
CA CYS A 666 24.82 15.01 9.10
C CYS A 666 24.44 16.26 9.90
N GLY A 667 23.16 16.66 9.91
CA GLY A 667 22.66 17.83 10.64
C GLY A 667 22.74 19.16 9.86
N GLU A 668 23.14 19.14 8.58
CA GLU A 668 23.29 20.33 7.75
C GLU A 668 22.03 20.58 6.91
N MET A 669 20.95 21.01 7.58
CA MET A 669 19.64 21.21 6.93
C MET A 669 19.67 22.34 5.88
N GLU A 670 20.44 23.41 6.09
CA GLU A 670 20.53 24.53 5.14
C GLU A 670 21.20 24.15 3.83
N ASP A 671 22.27 23.34 3.88
CA ASP A 671 22.91 22.80 2.67
C ASP A 671 21.96 21.85 1.93
N ALA A 672 21.22 21.02 2.66
CA ALA A 672 20.21 20.13 2.08
C ALA A 672 19.09 20.91 1.39
N LEU A 673 18.60 22.00 2.00
CA LEU A 673 17.58 22.87 1.41
C LEU A 673 18.09 23.58 0.16
N ARG A 674 19.31 24.13 0.19
CA ARG A 674 19.94 24.73 -1.00
C ARG A 674 20.07 23.73 -2.15
N LEU A 675 20.45 22.49 -1.83
CA LEU A 675 20.49 21.41 -2.82
C LEU A 675 19.09 21.13 -3.37
N PHE A 676 18.09 20.97 -2.52
CA PHE A 676 16.71 20.72 -2.93
C PHE A 676 16.12 21.85 -3.80
N GLU A 677 16.42 23.10 -3.48
CA GLU A 677 16.03 24.28 -4.26
C GLU A 677 16.72 24.33 -5.63
N SER A 678 17.97 23.88 -5.71
CA SER A 678 18.73 23.81 -6.97
C SER A 678 18.25 22.73 -7.95
N MET A 679 17.46 21.75 -7.48
CA MET A 679 16.93 20.66 -8.31
C MET A 679 15.90 21.19 -9.30
N SER A 680 16.15 21.01 -10.60
CA SER A 680 15.23 21.42 -11.67
C SER A 680 13.95 20.59 -11.71
N GLU A 681 14.06 19.30 -11.38
CA GLU A 681 12.95 18.37 -11.24
C GLU A 681 13.03 17.70 -9.87
N ARG A 682 11.87 17.47 -9.25
CA ARG A 682 11.74 16.83 -7.92
C ARG A 682 10.74 15.71 -8.01
N ASP A 683 11.18 14.49 -7.73
CA ASP A 683 10.30 13.33 -7.70
C ASP A 683 9.72 13.09 -6.30
N VAL A 684 8.92 12.05 -6.17
CA VAL A 684 8.33 11.63 -4.89
C VAL A 684 9.40 11.39 -3.82
N VAL A 685 10.60 10.92 -4.20
CA VAL A 685 11.69 10.64 -3.28
C VAL A 685 12.30 11.93 -2.76
N SER A 686 12.52 12.94 -3.61
CA SER A 686 12.98 14.26 -3.20
C SER A 686 12.05 14.87 -2.14
N TRP A 687 10.75 14.96 -2.44
CA TRP A 687 9.76 15.54 -1.54
C TRP A 687 9.60 14.75 -0.25
N THR A 688 9.56 13.41 -0.34
CA THR A 688 9.42 12.55 0.85
C THR A 688 10.64 12.65 1.76
N SER A 689 11.84 12.80 1.19
CA SER A 689 13.06 12.98 1.97
C SER A 689 13.03 14.29 2.76
N LEU A 690 12.55 15.38 2.16
CA LEU A 690 12.39 16.67 2.84
C LEU A 690 11.33 16.63 3.95
N ILE A 691 10.16 16.04 3.67
CA ILE A 691 9.09 15.86 4.67
C ILE A 691 9.58 15.02 5.85
N THR A 692 10.32 13.95 5.58
CA THR A 692 10.88 13.06 6.61
C THR A 692 11.98 13.77 7.41
N ALA A 693 12.81 14.59 6.77
CA ALA A 693 13.82 15.39 7.46
C ALA A 693 13.18 16.40 8.42
N TYR A 694 12.16 17.15 7.97
CA TYR A 694 11.42 18.07 8.84
C TYR A 694 10.74 17.37 10.01
N SER A 695 10.10 16.21 9.77
CA SER A 695 9.49 15.41 10.82
C SER A 695 10.49 14.92 11.86
N ARG A 696 11.76 14.69 11.50
CA ARG A 696 12.80 14.22 12.43
C ARG A 696 13.41 15.35 13.26
N ILE A 697 13.51 16.55 12.70
CA ILE A 697 14.05 17.74 13.39
C ILE A 697 13.00 18.36 14.33
N GLY A 698 11.77 17.83 14.36
CA GLY A 698 10.68 18.38 15.17
C GLY A 698 10.07 19.65 14.58
N GLN A 699 10.11 19.78 13.24
CA GLN A 699 9.49 20.87 12.50
C GLN A 699 8.30 20.35 11.72
N GLU A 700 7.32 19.77 12.42
CA GLU A 700 6.18 19.08 11.83
C GLU A 700 5.32 20.00 10.96
N GLU A 701 5.18 21.27 11.33
CA GLU A 701 4.47 22.25 10.51
C GLU A 701 5.14 22.46 9.14
N ASN A 702 6.48 22.48 9.09
CA ASN A 702 7.21 22.56 7.83
C ASN A 702 7.07 21.27 7.01
N ALA A 703 6.98 20.11 7.67
CA ALA A 703 6.66 18.84 6.99
C ALA A 703 5.28 18.91 6.33
N VAL A 704 4.26 19.43 7.04
CA VAL A 704 2.91 19.61 6.48
C VAL A 704 2.90 20.62 5.33
N ASN A 705 3.54 21.77 5.50
CA ASN A 705 3.64 22.77 4.44
C ASN A 705 4.35 22.20 3.19
N THR A 706 5.41 21.43 3.39
CA THR A 706 6.12 20.74 2.30
C THR A 706 5.23 19.71 1.60
N PHE A 707 4.41 18.97 2.34
CA PHE A 707 3.43 18.06 1.73
C PHE A 707 2.37 18.80 0.90
N LEU A 708 1.92 19.97 1.36
CA LEU A 708 1.02 20.82 0.58
C LEU A 708 1.72 21.36 -0.69
N LEU A 709 2.99 21.75 -0.60
CA LEU A 709 3.80 22.16 -1.76
C LEU A 709 4.02 21.02 -2.76
N MET A 710 4.29 19.81 -2.28
CA MET A 710 4.39 18.59 -3.08
C MET A 710 3.10 18.35 -3.87
N ARG A 711 1.93 18.46 -3.20
CA ARG A 711 0.62 18.33 -3.84
C ARG A 711 0.34 19.44 -4.85
N ASN A 712 0.71 20.69 -4.53
CA ASN A 712 0.58 21.82 -5.44
C ASN A 712 1.51 21.70 -6.67
N SER A 713 2.61 20.94 -6.53
CA SER A 713 3.54 20.61 -7.62
C SER A 713 3.12 19.36 -8.41
N GLU A 714 1.92 18.84 -8.18
CA GLU A 714 1.34 17.65 -8.84
C GLU A 714 2.14 16.34 -8.66
N VAL A 715 3.03 16.29 -7.66
CA VAL A 715 3.76 15.07 -7.27
C VAL A 715 2.93 14.30 -6.26
N TYR A 716 2.69 13.01 -6.51
CA TYR A 716 1.74 12.24 -5.71
C TYR A 716 2.47 11.56 -4.54
N PRO A 717 1.98 11.71 -3.31
CA PRO A 717 2.51 11.04 -2.12
C PRO A 717 2.55 9.51 -2.29
N ASN A 718 3.60 8.89 -1.79
CA ASN A 718 3.68 7.43 -1.64
C ASN A 718 3.41 7.01 -0.19
N GLU A 719 3.49 5.71 0.09
CA GLU A 719 3.27 5.12 1.41
C GLU A 719 4.17 5.76 2.48
N GLN A 720 5.44 6.00 2.14
CA GLN A 720 6.39 6.62 3.06
C GLN A 720 6.06 8.09 3.33
N THR A 721 5.58 8.83 2.34
CA THR A 721 5.10 10.21 2.54
C THR A 721 3.99 10.24 3.58
N PHE A 722 2.98 9.36 3.45
CA PHE A 722 1.88 9.31 4.41
C PHE A 722 2.32 8.85 5.80
N ALA A 723 3.23 7.88 5.90
CA ALA A 723 3.81 7.49 7.17
C ALA A 723 4.45 8.67 7.91
N SER A 724 5.28 9.47 7.22
CA SER A 724 5.89 10.68 7.78
C SER A 724 4.85 11.74 8.14
N MET A 725 3.78 11.89 7.35
CA MET A 725 2.70 12.83 7.62
C MET A 725 1.83 12.44 8.82
N PHE A 726 1.53 11.16 9.01
CA PHE A 726 0.84 10.69 10.22
C PHE A 726 1.71 10.86 11.46
N ALA A 727 3.03 10.64 11.37
CA ALA A 727 3.96 10.93 12.46
C ALA A 727 3.97 12.43 12.82
N ALA A 728 3.95 13.31 11.82
CA ALA A 728 3.82 14.76 12.04
C ALA A 728 2.49 15.12 12.72
N CYS A 729 1.36 14.56 12.26
CA CYS A 729 0.05 14.79 12.89
C CYS A 729 -0.04 14.24 14.31
N ALA A 730 0.60 13.09 14.57
CA ALA A 730 0.66 12.48 15.91
C ALA A 730 1.43 13.38 16.89
N SER A 731 2.58 13.92 16.45
CA SER A 731 3.43 14.76 17.30
C SER A 731 2.80 16.13 17.58
N LEU A 732 2.05 16.68 16.61
CA LEU A 732 1.27 17.92 16.79
C LEU A 732 -0.08 17.70 17.50
N SER A 733 -0.46 16.46 17.79
CA SER A 733 -1.78 16.09 18.32
C SER A 733 -2.96 16.67 17.51
N ARG A 734 -2.81 16.78 16.18
CA ARG A 734 -3.82 17.35 15.26
C ARG A 734 -4.67 16.24 14.63
N LEU A 735 -5.64 15.75 15.40
CA LEU A 735 -6.54 14.65 14.97
C LEU A 735 -7.24 14.94 13.63
N VAL A 736 -7.77 16.15 13.43
CA VAL A 736 -8.51 16.53 12.21
C VAL A 736 -7.64 16.40 10.96
N TRP A 737 -6.35 16.73 11.04
CA TRP A 737 -5.43 16.59 9.91
C TRP A 737 -5.14 15.11 9.63
N GLY A 738 -4.99 14.31 10.68
CA GLY A 738 -4.86 12.86 10.57
C GLY A 738 -6.07 12.20 9.90
N GLU A 739 -7.29 12.61 10.24
CA GLU A 739 -8.52 12.11 9.60
C GLU A 739 -8.62 12.47 8.11
N GLN A 740 -8.20 13.70 7.75
CA GLN A 740 -8.12 14.10 6.35
C GLN A 740 -7.10 13.29 5.56
N LEU A 741 -5.92 13.03 6.14
CA LEU A 741 -4.89 12.18 5.55
C LEU A 741 -5.36 10.72 5.42
N HIS A 742 -6.08 10.20 6.40
CA HIS A 742 -6.71 8.87 6.33
C HIS A 742 -7.69 8.79 5.15
N GLY A 743 -8.57 9.78 4.96
CA GLY A 743 -9.43 9.85 3.78
C GLY A 743 -8.65 9.87 2.46
N ASN A 744 -7.47 10.48 2.45
CA ASN A 744 -6.60 10.51 1.28
C ASN A 744 -5.92 9.15 1.01
N VAL A 745 -5.41 8.47 2.04
CA VAL A 745 -4.91 7.08 1.96
C VAL A 745 -5.97 6.13 1.42
N PHE A 746 -7.21 6.24 1.92
CA PHE A 746 -8.33 5.43 1.48
C PHE A 746 -8.65 5.66 -0.01
N SER A 747 -8.71 6.92 -0.44
CA SER A 747 -9.00 7.25 -1.85
C SER A 747 -7.89 6.85 -2.82
N LEU A 748 -6.63 6.77 -2.34
CA LEU A 748 -5.49 6.27 -3.11
C LEU A 748 -5.38 4.74 -3.13
N GLY A 749 -6.13 4.03 -2.27
CA GLY A 749 -6.11 2.56 -2.22
C GLY A 749 -4.82 1.97 -1.63
N ILE A 750 -4.09 2.73 -0.81
CA ILE A 750 -2.83 2.31 -0.18
C ILE A 750 -2.99 1.94 1.31
N VAL A 751 -4.23 1.77 1.77
CA VAL A 751 -4.56 1.44 3.17
C VAL A 751 -4.03 0.08 3.61
N ASP A 752 -3.87 -0.88 2.67
CA ASP A 752 -3.35 -2.21 2.95
C ASP A 752 -1.82 -2.24 3.18
N SER A 753 -1.13 -1.11 2.98
CA SER A 753 0.31 -1.01 3.26
C SER A 753 0.57 -1.00 4.77
N LEU A 754 1.36 -1.98 5.25
CA LEU A 754 1.71 -2.13 6.67
C LEU A 754 2.32 -0.86 7.27
N SER A 755 3.20 -0.16 6.52
CA SER A 755 3.83 1.08 7.03
C SER A 755 2.83 2.21 7.24
N VAL A 756 1.84 2.34 6.35
CA VAL A 756 0.82 3.39 6.41
C VAL A 756 -0.16 3.10 7.55
N ILE A 757 -0.71 1.89 7.60
CA ILE A 757 -1.70 1.53 8.63
C ILE A 757 -1.09 1.51 10.04
N ASN A 758 0.18 1.08 10.19
CA ASN A 758 0.89 1.17 11.47
C ASN A 758 1.08 2.63 11.90
N SER A 759 1.45 3.53 10.97
CA SER A 759 1.59 4.96 11.26
C SER A 759 0.24 5.63 11.59
N MET A 760 -0.84 5.23 10.92
CA MET A 760 -2.21 5.67 11.21
C MET A 760 -2.66 5.23 12.60
N MET A 761 -2.46 3.95 12.94
CA MET A 761 -2.77 3.42 14.27
C MET A 761 -2.00 4.17 15.35
N LYS A 762 -0.71 4.45 15.12
CA LYS A 762 0.09 5.25 16.05
C LYS A 762 -0.47 6.67 16.20
N MET A 763 -0.84 7.33 15.09
CA MET A 763 -1.44 8.67 15.12
C MET A 763 -2.75 8.70 15.90
N TYR A 764 -3.68 7.77 15.63
CA TYR A 764 -4.93 7.69 16.38
C TYR A 764 -4.70 7.40 17.86
N SER A 765 -3.73 6.54 18.18
CA SER A 765 -3.38 6.23 19.58
C SER A 765 -2.84 7.46 20.31
N THR A 766 -1.89 8.19 19.72
CA THR A 766 -1.31 9.41 20.30
C THR A 766 -2.35 10.53 20.44
N CYS A 767 -3.29 10.63 19.49
CA CYS A 767 -4.40 11.60 19.55
C CYS A 767 -5.54 11.17 20.50
N GLY A 768 -5.38 10.09 21.29
CA GLY A 768 -6.36 9.62 22.27
C GLY A 768 -7.59 8.92 21.68
N LYS A 769 -7.56 8.49 20.42
CA LYS A 769 -8.64 7.77 19.73
C LYS A 769 -8.31 6.29 19.56
N LEU A 770 -8.17 5.58 20.69
CA LEU A 770 -7.80 4.16 20.72
C LEU A 770 -8.83 3.25 20.02
N ASP A 771 -10.12 3.58 20.08
CA ASP A 771 -11.17 2.83 19.37
C ASP A 771 -10.93 2.81 17.85
N SER A 772 -10.55 3.96 17.27
CA SER A 772 -10.22 4.06 15.85
C SER A 772 -8.97 3.25 15.50
N ALA A 773 -7.95 3.27 16.36
CA ALA A 773 -6.75 2.45 16.19
C ALA A 773 -7.07 0.94 16.25
N SER A 774 -7.97 0.53 17.16
CA SER A 774 -8.46 -0.84 17.31
C SER A 774 -9.26 -1.31 16.08
N VAL A 775 -10.14 -0.47 15.54
CA VAL A 775 -10.87 -0.77 14.29
C VAL A 775 -9.92 -0.99 13.13
N LEU A 776 -8.90 -0.14 12.97
CA LEU A 776 -7.87 -0.32 11.96
C LEU A 776 -7.13 -1.64 12.14
N PHE A 777 -6.69 -1.95 13.37
CA PHE A 777 -5.97 -3.18 13.70
C PHE A 777 -6.78 -4.44 13.39
N ARG A 778 -8.07 -4.45 13.73
CA ARG A 778 -8.99 -5.56 13.46
C ARG A 778 -9.23 -5.74 11.96
N GLY A 779 -9.25 -4.65 11.19
CA GLY A 779 -9.38 -4.66 9.73
C GLY A 779 -8.16 -5.16 8.95
N MET A 780 -7.00 -5.32 9.60
CA MET A 780 -5.76 -5.78 8.94
C MET A 780 -5.84 -7.25 8.51
N ARG A 781 -5.48 -7.53 7.25
CA ARG A 781 -5.36 -8.90 6.71
C ARG A 781 -4.09 -9.62 7.17
N CYS A 782 -3.00 -8.88 7.29
CA CYS A 782 -1.71 -9.36 7.75
C CYS A 782 -1.21 -8.40 8.83
N ARG A 783 -0.61 -8.92 9.90
CA ARG A 783 -0.11 -8.15 11.04
C ARG A 783 1.36 -8.48 11.21
N ASP A 784 2.18 -7.46 11.29
CA ASP A 784 3.59 -7.63 11.62
C ASP A 784 3.82 -7.31 13.10
N ILE A 785 5.07 -7.49 13.53
CA ILE A 785 5.47 -7.25 14.92
C ILE A 785 5.27 -5.77 15.32
N ILE A 786 5.34 -4.85 14.36
CA ILE A 786 5.16 -3.41 14.56
C ILE A 786 3.67 -3.11 14.79
N SER A 787 2.75 -3.74 14.05
CA SER A 787 1.31 -3.62 14.25
C SER A 787 0.92 -4.00 15.68
N TRP A 788 1.40 -5.15 16.16
CA TRP A 788 1.15 -5.61 17.53
C TRP A 788 1.75 -4.67 18.58
N SER A 789 3.01 -4.29 18.40
CA SER A 789 3.71 -3.39 19.32
C SER A 789 3.03 -2.01 19.38
N THR A 790 2.50 -1.52 18.26
CA THR A 790 1.82 -0.23 18.17
C THR A 790 0.50 -0.22 18.93
N ILE A 791 -0.34 -1.24 18.77
CA ILE A 791 -1.64 -1.30 19.45
C ILE A 791 -1.47 -1.56 20.97
N ILE A 792 -0.56 -2.46 21.35
CA ILE A 792 -0.24 -2.73 22.76
C ILE A 792 0.33 -1.47 23.43
N GLY A 793 1.28 -0.79 22.77
CA GLY A 793 1.84 0.46 23.25
C GLY A 793 0.79 1.58 23.35
N GLY A 794 -0.14 1.66 22.40
CA GLY A 794 -1.24 2.63 22.43
C GLY A 794 -2.16 2.47 23.64
N TYR A 795 -2.66 1.26 23.88
CA TYR A 795 -3.51 0.98 25.04
C TYR A 795 -2.74 1.11 26.37
N SER A 796 -1.47 0.70 26.40
CA SER A 796 -0.59 0.87 27.58
C SER A 796 -0.38 2.35 27.93
N GLN A 797 -0.14 3.21 26.93
CA GLN A 797 -0.01 4.65 27.12
C GLN A 797 -1.33 5.31 27.56
N GLY A 798 -2.47 4.77 27.13
CA GLY A 798 -3.79 5.21 27.57
C GLY A 798 -4.21 4.75 28.97
N GLY A 799 -3.42 3.90 29.64
CA GLY A 799 -3.75 3.35 30.97
C GLY A 799 -4.72 2.17 30.95
N PHE A 800 -5.04 1.65 29.77
CA PHE A 800 -6.00 0.54 29.56
C PHE A 800 -5.28 -0.81 29.66
N VAL A 801 -5.07 -1.27 30.89
CA VAL A 801 -4.32 -2.51 31.18
C VAL A 801 -4.99 -3.72 30.56
N GLU A 802 -6.29 -3.90 30.77
CA GLU A 802 -7.01 -5.10 30.35
C GLU A 802 -6.91 -5.32 28.85
N GLU A 803 -7.20 -4.28 28.06
CA GLU A 803 -7.11 -4.32 26.60
C GLU A 803 -5.66 -4.49 26.11
N GLY A 804 -4.69 -3.86 26.79
CA GLY A 804 -3.26 -4.05 26.49
C GLY A 804 -2.83 -5.52 26.63
N PHE A 805 -3.26 -6.17 27.71
CA PHE A 805 -3.01 -7.60 27.94
C PHE A 805 -3.86 -8.52 27.05
N GLU A 806 -5.07 -8.11 26.64
CA GLU A 806 -5.89 -8.82 25.66
C GLU A 806 -5.17 -8.91 24.30
N TYR A 807 -4.72 -7.76 23.77
CA TYR A 807 -3.96 -7.73 22.51
C TYR A 807 -2.64 -8.50 22.60
N PHE A 808 -1.98 -8.48 23.76
CA PHE A 808 -0.80 -9.28 24.01
C PHE A 808 -1.09 -10.79 23.99
N SER A 809 -2.21 -11.21 24.57
CA SER A 809 -2.67 -12.60 24.51
C SER A 809 -2.92 -13.04 23.06
N TRP A 810 -3.59 -12.20 22.26
CA TRP A 810 -3.80 -12.45 20.83
C TRP A 810 -2.48 -12.51 20.04
N MET A 811 -1.52 -11.63 20.36
CA MET A 811 -0.18 -11.67 19.77
C MET A 811 0.49 -13.03 19.99
N ARG A 812 0.45 -13.55 21.23
CA ARG A 812 1.03 -14.85 21.58
C ARG A 812 0.32 -16.01 20.88
N GLN A 813 -1.00 -15.97 20.80
CA GLN A 813 -1.80 -16.99 20.09
C GLN A 813 -1.50 -17.01 18.58
N SER A 814 -1.12 -15.87 18.00
CA SER A 814 -0.72 -15.78 16.59
C SER A 814 0.67 -16.39 16.29
N GLY A 815 1.43 -16.81 17.31
CA GLY A 815 2.79 -17.34 17.16
C GLY A 815 3.87 -16.27 16.98
N THR A 816 3.52 -14.98 17.05
CA THR A 816 4.47 -13.86 16.93
C THR A 816 5.21 -13.65 18.26
N LYS A 817 6.54 -13.63 18.24
CA LYS A 817 7.34 -13.32 19.45
C LYS A 817 7.24 -11.84 19.80
N PRO A 818 7.02 -11.47 21.07
CA PRO A 818 6.96 -10.07 21.49
C PRO A 818 8.31 -9.37 21.40
N THR A 819 8.28 -8.08 21.08
CA THR A 819 9.44 -7.19 21.12
C THR A 819 9.72 -6.75 22.56
N ASP A 820 10.96 -6.33 22.79
CA ASP A 820 11.34 -5.58 23.99
C ASP A 820 10.43 -4.36 24.21
N PHE A 821 10.08 -3.63 23.16
CA PHE A 821 9.16 -2.48 23.23
C PHE A 821 7.75 -2.86 23.73
N ALA A 822 7.17 -3.96 23.21
CA ALA A 822 5.85 -4.41 23.64
C ALA A 822 5.85 -4.85 25.11
N LEU A 823 6.89 -5.57 25.54
CA LEU A 823 7.04 -5.99 26.94
C LEU A 823 7.27 -4.79 27.87
N ALA A 824 8.12 -3.83 27.49
CA ALA A 824 8.34 -2.61 28.25
C ALA A 824 7.05 -1.77 28.39
N SER A 825 6.22 -1.72 27.34
CA SER A 825 4.92 -1.04 27.37
C SER A 825 3.98 -1.69 28.39
N LEU A 826 3.90 -3.04 28.40
CA LEU A 826 3.10 -3.80 29.37
C LEU A 826 3.62 -3.66 30.80
N LEU A 827 4.94 -3.64 31.00
CA LEU A 827 5.54 -3.39 32.33
C LEU A 827 5.22 -1.98 32.82
N SER A 828 5.30 -0.98 31.94
CA SER A 828 4.97 0.42 32.26
C SER A 828 3.52 0.58 32.70
N VAL A 829 2.57 0.03 31.93
CA VAL A 829 1.15 0.08 32.32
C VAL A 829 0.88 -0.74 33.59
N SER A 830 1.60 -1.86 33.79
CA SER A 830 1.47 -2.66 35.01
C SER A 830 1.90 -1.87 36.25
N GLY A 831 3.00 -1.11 36.14
CA GLY A 831 3.48 -0.24 37.21
C GLY A 831 2.53 0.91 37.48
N ASN A 832 2.04 1.59 36.43
CA ASN A 832 1.14 2.74 36.58
C ASN A 832 -0.22 2.37 37.21
N MET A 833 -0.71 1.15 36.95
CA MET A 833 -1.98 0.65 37.49
C MET A 833 -1.79 -0.27 38.70
N ALA A 834 -0.57 -0.38 39.21
CA ALA A 834 -0.19 -1.19 40.37
C ALA A 834 -0.61 -2.69 40.29
N VAL A 835 -0.62 -3.28 39.09
CA VAL A 835 -0.98 -4.70 38.87
C VAL A 835 0.25 -5.62 38.91
N LEU A 836 0.75 -5.86 40.12
CA LEU A 836 2.02 -6.54 40.37
C LEU A 836 2.10 -7.97 39.77
N GLU A 837 1.03 -8.75 39.85
CA GLU A 837 1.04 -10.15 39.40
C GLU A 837 1.16 -10.27 37.87
N GLN A 838 0.47 -9.43 37.12
CA GLN A 838 0.61 -9.33 35.66
C GLN A 838 2.02 -8.87 35.30
N GLY A 839 2.59 -7.90 36.02
CA GLY A 839 3.97 -7.47 35.87
C GLY A 839 4.98 -8.61 36.09
N ARG A 840 4.77 -9.47 37.10
CA ARG A 840 5.58 -10.67 37.36
C ARG A 840 5.50 -11.69 36.23
N GLN A 841 4.33 -11.88 35.62
CA GLN A 841 4.18 -12.76 34.46
C GLN A 841 4.97 -12.25 33.25
N VAL A 842 4.95 -10.93 33.00
CA VAL A 842 5.75 -10.31 31.94
C VAL A 842 7.24 -10.44 32.25
N HIS A 843 7.66 -10.26 33.50
CA HIS A 843 9.05 -10.47 33.92
C HIS A 843 9.51 -11.91 33.66
N ALA A 844 8.74 -12.92 34.09
CA ALA A 844 9.06 -14.33 33.86
C ALA A 844 9.19 -14.64 32.36
N LEU A 845 8.36 -14.03 31.51
CA LEU A 845 8.48 -14.17 30.06
C LEU A 845 9.74 -13.50 29.51
N SER A 846 10.12 -12.32 30.00
CA SER A 846 11.37 -11.65 29.59
C SER A 846 12.60 -12.53 29.87
N LEU A 847 12.63 -13.21 31.02
CA LEU A 847 13.67 -14.18 31.36
C LEU A 847 13.68 -15.37 30.39
N HIS A 848 12.50 -15.93 30.09
CA HIS A 848 12.39 -17.03 29.13
C HIS A 848 12.86 -16.65 27.71
N LEU A 849 12.74 -15.37 27.34
CA LEU A 849 13.17 -14.86 26.04
C LEU A 849 14.66 -14.48 25.98
N GLY A 850 15.40 -14.57 27.09
CA GLY A 850 16.81 -14.18 27.14
C GLY A 850 17.00 -12.65 27.12
N LEU A 851 16.03 -11.88 27.63
CA LEU A 851 16.04 -10.42 27.63
C LEU A 851 16.46 -9.81 28.97
N GLU A 852 17.01 -10.62 29.87
CA GLU A 852 17.41 -10.23 31.23
C GLU A 852 18.54 -9.19 31.29
N GLN A 853 19.31 -9.03 30.21
CA GLN A 853 20.36 -8.02 30.09
C GLN A 853 19.96 -6.85 29.16
N ASN A 854 18.72 -6.80 28.67
CA ASN A 854 18.26 -5.70 27.81
C ASN A 854 17.99 -4.44 28.66
N PRO A 855 18.70 -3.32 28.43
CA PRO A 855 18.59 -2.12 29.29
C PRO A 855 17.19 -1.51 29.36
N THR A 856 16.42 -1.58 28.27
CA THR A 856 15.04 -1.08 28.21
C THR A 856 14.10 -1.93 29.06
N ILE A 857 14.28 -3.25 29.05
CA ILE A 857 13.51 -4.17 29.90
C ILE A 857 13.90 -4.01 31.37
N CYS A 858 15.19 -3.94 31.70
CA CYS A 858 15.66 -3.77 33.07
C CYS A 858 15.09 -2.49 33.72
N SER A 859 15.20 -1.36 33.02
CA SER A 859 14.66 -0.08 33.51
C SER A 859 13.12 -0.10 33.65
N ALA A 860 12.41 -0.73 32.72
CA ALA A 860 10.97 -0.91 32.80
C ALA A 860 10.56 -1.82 33.99
N LEU A 861 11.32 -2.89 34.26
CA LEU A 861 11.10 -3.79 35.40
C LEU A 861 11.34 -3.07 36.73
N ILE A 862 12.44 -2.34 36.86
CA ILE A 862 12.76 -1.54 38.05
C ILE A 862 11.64 -0.54 38.33
N THR A 863 11.17 0.17 37.29
CA THR A 863 10.08 1.15 37.39
C THR A 863 8.77 0.47 37.77
N MET A 864 8.43 -0.67 37.16
CA MET A 864 7.22 -1.44 37.44
C MET A 864 7.19 -1.90 38.90
N TYR A 865 8.26 -2.57 39.37
CA TYR A 865 8.33 -3.05 40.75
C TYR A 865 8.33 -1.89 41.75
N SER A 866 9.04 -0.80 41.47
CA SER A 866 9.05 0.39 42.34
C SER A 866 7.65 0.99 42.48
N LYS A 867 6.94 1.20 41.36
CA LYS A 867 5.57 1.74 41.37
C LYS A 867 4.53 0.80 41.98
N CYS A 868 4.72 -0.51 41.85
CA CYS A 868 3.89 -1.51 42.52
C CYS A 868 4.19 -1.67 44.02
N GLY A 869 5.09 -0.86 44.60
CA GLY A 869 5.41 -0.91 46.03
C GLY A 869 6.48 -1.94 46.41
N SER A 870 7.07 -2.66 45.44
CA SER A 870 8.00 -3.77 45.68
C SER A 870 9.45 -3.36 45.44
N ILE A 871 9.96 -2.44 46.26
CA ILE A 871 11.32 -1.89 46.11
C ILE A 871 12.44 -2.93 46.26
N ALA A 872 12.18 -4.02 47.00
CA ALA A 872 13.15 -5.11 47.18
C ALA A 872 13.40 -5.86 45.86
N GLU A 873 12.33 -6.18 45.12
CA GLU A 873 12.44 -6.83 43.81
C GLU A 873 13.07 -5.90 42.77
N ALA A 874 12.76 -4.59 42.83
CA ALA A 874 13.41 -3.59 41.98
C ALA A 874 14.94 -3.55 42.21
N SER A 875 15.39 -3.55 43.48
CA SER A 875 16.81 -3.60 43.85
C SER A 875 17.49 -4.86 43.32
N LYS A 876 16.81 -6.01 43.44
CA LYS A 876 17.34 -7.29 42.95
C LYS A 876 17.54 -7.30 41.43
N VAL A 877 16.57 -6.81 40.66
CA VAL A 877 16.70 -6.68 39.19
C VAL A 877 17.86 -5.75 38.82
N PHE A 878 18.04 -4.66 39.55
CA PHE A 878 19.15 -3.73 39.34
C PHE A 878 20.52 -4.39 39.64
N GLU A 879 20.62 -5.15 40.73
CA GLU A 879 21.85 -5.86 41.13
C GLU A 879 22.23 -7.01 40.19
N GLU A 880 21.26 -7.70 39.60
CA GLU A 880 21.46 -8.81 38.65
C GLU A 880 21.83 -8.34 37.22
N THR A 881 21.77 -7.03 36.95
CA THR A 881 22.08 -6.46 35.63
C THR A 881 23.58 -6.18 35.49
N ASN A 882 24.23 -6.80 34.49
CA ASN A 882 25.67 -6.62 34.21
C ASN A 882 25.99 -5.32 33.45
N ILE A 883 24.98 -4.69 32.84
CA ILE A 883 25.08 -3.47 32.03
C ILE A 883 24.15 -2.41 32.62
N ALA A 884 24.45 -1.95 33.84
CA ALA A 884 23.72 -0.83 34.42
C ALA A 884 24.06 0.44 33.63
N ASP A 885 23.15 0.88 32.77
CA ASP A 885 23.24 2.17 32.10
C ASP A 885 22.63 3.27 32.98
N ILE A 886 22.76 4.52 32.52
CA ILE A 886 22.23 5.67 33.24
C ILE A 886 20.70 5.61 33.43
N VAL A 887 19.98 4.89 32.56
CA VAL A 887 18.52 4.80 32.61
C VAL A 887 18.10 3.87 33.75
N ALA A 888 18.74 2.70 33.89
CA ALA A 888 18.51 1.79 35.00
C ALA A 888 18.87 2.43 36.36
N LEU A 889 19.99 3.18 36.40
CA LEU A 889 20.40 3.95 37.57
C LEU A 889 19.34 4.98 37.97
N THR A 890 18.90 5.81 37.02
CA THR A 890 17.87 6.83 37.25
C THR A 890 16.56 6.21 37.73
N ALA A 891 16.13 5.10 37.11
CA ALA A 891 14.94 4.37 37.54
C ALA A 891 15.06 3.89 39.00
N MET A 892 16.23 3.38 39.41
CA MET A 892 16.45 2.88 40.77
C MET A 892 16.59 4.02 41.79
N THR A 893 17.32 5.11 41.46
CA THR A 893 17.41 6.32 42.30
C THR A 893 16.03 6.92 42.52
N ASN A 894 15.19 6.99 41.49
CA ASN A 894 13.81 7.46 41.62
C ASN A 894 12.97 6.51 42.50
N GLY A 895 13.10 5.20 42.29
CA GLY A 895 12.43 4.19 43.12
C GLY A 895 12.78 4.31 44.60
N TYR A 896 14.06 4.48 44.95
CA TYR A 896 14.47 4.72 46.32
C TYR A 896 13.95 6.06 46.88
N ALA A 897 13.98 7.14 46.09
CA ALA A 897 13.47 8.44 46.50
C ALA A 897 11.97 8.41 46.84
N GLU A 898 11.15 7.80 45.97
CA GLU A 898 9.70 7.67 46.16
C GLU A 898 9.32 6.79 47.36
N HIS A 899 10.18 5.84 47.72
CA HIS A 899 10.00 4.94 48.87
C HIS A 899 10.61 5.46 50.17
N GLY A 900 11.09 6.71 50.20
CA GLY A 900 11.70 7.33 51.38
C GLY A 900 13.08 6.79 51.75
N LYS A 901 13.72 6.01 50.86
CA LYS A 901 15.10 5.51 50.98
C LYS A 901 16.10 6.52 50.42
N SER A 902 16.01 7.76 50.90
CA SER A 902 16.77 8.89 50.36
C SER A 902 18.28 8.70 50.44
N LYS A 903 18.76 8.02 51.48
CA LYS A 903 20.20 7.77 51.68
C LYS A 903 20.74 6.85 50.58
N GLU A 904 20.05 5.74 50.32
CA GLU A 904 20.37 4.79 49.26
C GLU A 904 20.30 5.44 47.87
N ALA A 905 19.34 6.34 47.64
CA ALA A 905 19.24 7.11 46.40
C ALA A 905 20.46 8.02 46.16
N ILE A 906 20.89 8.74 47.20
CA ILE A 906 22.06 9.65 47.16
C ILE A 906 23.36 8.83 46.99
N ASP A 907 23.56 7.79 47.80
CA ASP A 907 24.74 6.93 47.74
C ASP A 907 24.90 6.30 46.34
N LEU A 908 23.79 5.86 45.74
CA LEU A 908 23.76 5.30 44.39
C LEU A 908 24.13 6.36 43.33
N PHE A 909 23.60 7.57 43.46
CA PHE A 909 23.93 8.68 42.57
C PHE A 909 25.42 9.05 42.65
N GLU A 910 25.99 9.20 43.85
CA GLU A 910 27.40 9.54 44.02
C GLU A 910 28.33 8.43 43.52
N LYS A 911 27.98 7.17 43.77
CA LYS A 911 28.72 6.03 43.21
C LYS A 911 28.73 6.07 41.68
N SER A 912 27.62 6.44 41.04
CA SER A 912 27.56 6.55 39.57
C SER A 912 28.50 7.62 39.02
N LEU A 913 28.64 8.75 39.71
CA LEU A 913 29.56 9.83 39.34
C LEU A 913 31.01 9.35 39.37
N ASN A 914 31.37 8.54 40.37
CA ASN A 914 32.71 7.99 40.54
C ASN A 914 33.08 6.97 39.45
N VAL A 915 32.09 6.26 38.88
CA VAL A 915 32.28 5.32 37.77
C VAL A 915 32.31 6.02 36.40
N GLY A 916 32.08 7.34 36.37
CA GLY A 916 32.17 8.15 35.15
C GLY A 916 30.87 8.21 34.34
N PHE A 917 29.73 7.82 34.93
CA PHE A 917 28.44 8.10 34.31
C PHE A 917 28.20 9.61 34.29
N ARG A 918 27.73 10.12 33.14
CA ARG A 918 27.37 11.53 32.99
C ARG A 918 25.88 11.69 33.27
N PRO A 919 25.46 12.20 34.44
CA PRO A 919 24.05 12.37 34.78
C PRO A 919 23.32 13.19 33.73
N ASP A 920 22.04 12.90 33.53
CA ASP A 920 21.16 13.72 32.70
C ASP A 920 20.20 14.55 33.57
N VAL A 921 19.38 15.34 32.88
CA VAL A 921 18.34 16.19 33.46
C VAL A 921 17.41 15.38 34.38
N VAL A 922 17.01 14.17 33.99
CA VAL A 922 16.09 13.32 34.78
C VAL A 922 16.77 12.76 36.03
N THR A 923 18.05 12.39 35.93
CA THR A 923 18.86 11.90 37.05
C THR A 923 18.92 12.96 38.16
N PHE A 924 19.11 14.23 37.80
CA PHE A 924 19.13 15.34 38.75
C PHE A 924 17.77 15.58 39.41
N ILE A 925 16.65 15.41 38.68
CA ILE A 925 15.32 15.46 39.29
C ILE A 925 15.20 14.39 40.38
N SER A 926 15.60 13.14 40.10
CA SER A 926 15.50 12.04 41.06
C SER A 926 16.32 12.28 42.33
N VAL A 927 17.57 12.78 42.24
CA VAL A 927 18.38 13.08 43.43
C VAL A 927 17.88 14.30 44.19
N LEU A 928 17.39 15.34 43.49
CA LEU A 928 16.79 16.51 44.14
C LEU A 928 15.51 16.14 44.88
N ASN A 929 14.70 15.23 44.33
CA ASN A 929 13.51 14.71 44.99
C ASN A 929 13.90 13.89 46.24
N ALA A 930 14.95 13.08 46.17
CA ALA A 930 15.50 12.37 47.34
C ALA A 930 15.95 13.34 48.45
N CYS A 931 16.60 14.45 48.09
CA CYS A 931 16.97 15.52 49.02
C CYS A 931 15.73 16.20 49.63
N ALA A 932 14.71 16.49 48.82
CA ALA A 932 13.44 17.06 49.28
C ALA A 932 12.74 16.16 50.31
N HIS A 933 12.63 14.85 50.02
CA HIS A 933 12.01 13.88 50.92
C HIS A 933 12.80 13.68 52.22
N SER A 934 14.13 13.80 52.20
CA SER A 934 14.99 13.72 53.39
C SER A 934 15.22 15.05 54.11
N GLY A 935 14.75 16.16 53.55
CA GLY A 935 14.96 17.50 54.09
C GLY A 935 16.41 17.98 54.07
N GLN A 936 17.28 17.39 53.24
CA GLN A 936 18.70 17.73 53.15
C GLN A 936 18.93 18.96 52.28
N LEU A 937 18.82 20.12 52.91
CA LEU A 937 18.80 21.41 52.20
C LEU A 937 20.13 21.73 51.51
N ASP A 938 21.25 21.55 52.21
CA ASP A 938 22.59 21.85 51.69
C ASP A 938 22.94 20.96 50.49
N LEU A 939 22.59 19.67 50.57
CA LEU A 939 22.85 18.71 49.50
C LEU A 939 21.98 18.98 48.27
N GLY A 940 20.71 19.40 48.46
CA GLY A 940 19.84 19.82 47.36
C GLY A 940 20.41 21.02 46.59
N PHE A 941 20.86 22.07 47.29
CA PHE A 941 21.52 23.21 46.65
C PHE A 941 22.86 22.84 46.00
N HIS A 942 23.63 21.94 46.62
CA HIS A 942 24.86 21.43 46.05
C HIS A 942 24.62 20.78 44.68
N TYR A 943 23.69 19.81 44.59
CA TYR A 943 23.41 19.14 43.31
C TYR A 943 22.76 20.05 42.27
N PHE A 944 21.91 20.99 42.70
CA PHE A 944 21.33 22.00 41.80
C PHE A 944 22.42 22.89 41.15
N ASN A 945 23.47 23.25 41.91
CA ASN A 945 24.59 24.01 41.37
C ASN A 945 25.54 23.15 40.54
N VAL A 946 25.82 21.90 40.95
CA VAL A 946 26.64 20.95 40.16
C VAL A 946 26.04 20.73 38.76
N MET A 947 24.72 20.58 38.66
CA MET A 947 24.01 20.47 37.39
C MET A 947 24.33 21.67 36.46
N ARG A 948 24.30 22.89 37.00
CA ARG A 948 24.49 24.13 36.24
C ARG A 948 25.95 24.39 35.89
N GLU A 949 26.83 24.29 36.86
CA GLU A 949 28.22 24.74 36.74
C GLU A 949 29.12 23.67 36.11
N ARG A 950 28.99 22.41 36.56
CA ARG A 950 29.86 21.31 36.10
C ARG A 950 29.35 20.68 34.81
N TYR A 951 28.05 20.53 34.67
CA TYR A 951 27.45 19.84 33.51
C TYR A 951 26.86 20.80 32.47
N ASN A 952 26.87 22.11 32.75
CA ASN A 952 26.34 23.17 31.89
C ASN A 952 24.89 22.88 31.45
N MET A 953 24.08 22.30 32.35
CA MET A 953 22.69 21.96 32.10
C MET A 953 21.80 23.09 32.61
N SER A 954 20.87 23.54 31.75
CA SER A 954 19.88 24.53 32.14
C SER A 954 18.79 23.88 33.01
N PRO A 955 18.51 24.37 34.23
CA PRO A 955 17.46 23.80 35.07
C PRO A 955 16.08 23.96 34.42
N ALA A 956 15.42 22.84 34.16
CA ALA A 956 14.01 22.80 33.76
C ALA A 956 13.07 23.05 34.96
N LYS A 957 11.79 23.30 34.67
CA LYS A 957 10.75 23.60 35.66
C LYS A 957 10.64 22.54 36.77
N GLU A 958 10.89 21.28 36.45
CA GLU A 958 10.81 20.15 37.38
C GLU A 958 11.89 20.23 38.48
N HIS A 959 13.10 20.71 38.15
CA HIS A 959 14.17 20.92 39.14
C HIS A 959 13.82 22.04 40.11
N TYR A 960 13.28 23.15 39.57
CA TYR A 960 12.77 24.23 40.40
C TYR A 960 11.63 23.74 41.29
N GLY A 961 10.73 22.89 40.78
CA GLY A 961 9.69 22.23 41.58
C GLY A 961 10.27 21.42 42.75
N CYS A 962 11.30 20.61 42.51
CA CYS A 962 11.97 19.86 43.58
C CYS A 962 12.62 20.77 44.63
N MET A 963 13.27 21.85 44.19
CA MET A 963 13.91 22.82 45.10
C MET A 963 12.87 23.63 45.91
N VAL A 964 11.75 23.99 45.30
CA VAL A 964 10.62 24.63 45.97
C VAL A 964 10.01 23.69 47.00
N ASP A 965 9.79 22.41 46.68
CA ASP A 965 9.30 21.42 47.65
C ASP A 965 10.29 21.23 48.81
N LEU A 966 11.59 21.14 48.53
CA LEU A 966 12.65 21.07 49.54
C LEU A 966 12.63 22.29 50.49
N LEU A 967 12.59 23.51 49.95
CA LEU A 967 12.51 24.74 50.75
C LEU A 967 11.21 24.82 51.55
N CYS A 968 10.10 24.39 50.97
CA CYS A 968 8.79 24.33 51.61
C CYS A 968 8.76 23.37 52.80
N ARG A 969 9.30 22.16 52.64
CA ARG A 969 9.41 21.15 53.71
C ARG A 969 10.31 21.63 54.85
N ALA A 970 11.41 22.29 54.52
CA ALA A 970 12.31 22.92 55.49
C ALA A 970 11.73 24.18 56.15
N GLY A 971 10.55 24.66 55.72
CA GLY A 971 9.90 25.83 56.29
C GLY A 971 10.46 27.18 55.81
N ARG A 972 11.36 27.20 54.83
CA ARG A 972 11.95 28.42 54.25
C ARG A 972 11.04 29.03 53.17
N LEU A 973 9.80 29.31 53.52
CA LEU A 973 8.73 29.71 52.58
C LEU A 973 9.04 31.00 51.80
N SER A 974 9.73 31.96 52.41
CA SER A 974 10.16 33.20 51.74
C SER A 974 11.13 32.94 50.59
N GLU A 975 12.02 31.97 50.76
CA GLU A 975 13.02 31.62 49.74
C GLU A 975 12.41 30.75 48.65
N ALA A 976 11.44 29.90 49.01
CA ALA A 976 10.64 29.16 48.03
C ALA A 976 9.88 30.12 47.09
N GLU A 977 9.21 31.14 47.66
CA GLU A 977 8.50 32.18 46.89
C GLU A 977 9.47 32.96 45.99
N LYS A 978 10.62 33.38 46.52
CA LYS A 978 11.67 34.07 45.75
C LYS A 978 12.19 33.22 44.59
N MET A 979 12.42 31.93 44.82
CA MET A 979 12.90 31.00 43.78
C MET A 979 11.88 30.82 42.65
N ILE A 980 10.57 30.81 42.97
CA ILE A 980 9.51 30.81 41.97
C ILE A 980 9.54 32.11 41.15
N ASP A 981 9.71 33.27 41.80
CA ASP A 981 9.72 34.55 41.09
C ASP A 981 10.92 34.67 40.12
N GLU A 982 12.10 34.20 40.55
CA GLU A 982 13.36 34.26 39.81
C GLU A 982 13.51 33.16 38.73
N MET A 983 12.60 32.19 38.66
CA MET A 983 12.71 31.11 37.68
C MET A 983 12.57 31.66 36.23
N PRO A 984 13.48 31.31 35.31
CA PRO A 984 13.48 31.81 33.94
C PRO A 984 12.44 31.12 33.04
N CYS A 985 11.77 30.08 33.55
CA CYS A 985 10.73 29.32 32.85
C CYS A 985 9.33 29.77 33.28
N GLU A 986 8.33 29.38 32.49
CA GLU A 986 6.93 29.71 32.75
C GLU A 986 6.47 29.08 34.08
N LYS A 987 5.84 29.88 34.94
CA LYS A 987 5.44 29.49 36.30
C LYS A 987 4.15 28.67 36.19
N ASP A 988 4.23 27.35 36.39
CA ASP A 988 3.06 26.46 36.27
C ASP A 988 2.29 26.28 37.60
N ASP A 989 1.13 25.64 37.53
CA ASP A 989 0.22 25.44 38.68
C ASP A 989 0.86 24.61 39.80
N VAL A 990 1.84 23.76 39.48
CA VAL A 990 2.44 22.77 40.41
C VAL A 990 3.32 23.45 41.45
N VAL A 991 4.18 24.40 41.05
CA VAL A 991 5.05 25.13 41.99
C VAL A 991 4.26 26.00 42.95
N TRP A 992 3.19 26.65 42.47
CA TRP A 992 2.30 27.45 43.31
C TRP A 992 1.43 26.57 44.22
N THR A 993 0.95 25.42 43.74
CA THR A 993 0.24 24.43 44.58
C THR A 993 1.12 23.94 45.71
N THR A 994 2.39 23.64 45.43
CA THR A 994 3.36 23.15 46.41
C THR A 994 3.61 24.19 47.51
N LEU A 995 3.85 25.45 47.11
CA LEU A 995 3.98 26.57 48.05
C LEU A 995 2.69 26.79 48.85
N LEU A 996 1.52 26.76 48.21
CA LEU A 996 0.22 26.96 48.85
C LEU A 996 -0.05 25.89 49.93
N ARG A 997 0.25 24.62 49.63
CA ARG A 997 0.14 23.52 50.59
C ARG A 997 1.06 23.73 51.79
N ALA A 998 2.31 24.13 51.54
CA ALA A 998 3.29 24.38 52.60
C ALA A 998 2.91 25.58 53.48
N CYS A 999 2.46 26.68 52.89
CA CYS A 999 1.94 27.84 53.59
C CYS A 999 0.73 27.48 54.46
N THR A 1000 -0.17 26.64 53.96
CA THR A 1000 -1.33 26.15 54.74
C THR A 1000 -0.88 25.30 55.92
N ALA A 1001 0.06 24.37 55.71
CA ALA A 1001 0.60 23.51 56.77
C ALA A 1001 1.36 24.28 57.86
N LYS A 1002 2.11 25.32 57.47
CA LYS A 1002 2.91 26.17 58.37
C LYS A 1002 2.16 27.41 58.87
N ARG A 1003 0.89 27.58 58.48
CA ARG A 1003 0.00 28.71 58.81
C ARG A 1003 0.54 30.09 58.39
N ASP A 1004 1.29 30.16 57.28
CA ASP A 1004 1.69 31.44 56.65
C ASP A 1004 0.55 31.94 55.73
N ILE A 1005 -0.35 32.71 56.35
CA ILE A 1005 -1.60 33.18 55.75
C ILE A 1005 -1.35 34.12 54.56
N GLU A 1006 -0.37 35.03 54.66
CA GLU A 1006 -0.14 36.05 53.62
C GLU A 1006 0.51 35.46 52.37
N ARG A 1007 1.47 34.54 52.51
CA ARG A 1007 2.05 33.82 51.37
C ARG A 1007 1.05 32.85 50.76
N GLY A 1008 0.26 32.17 51.59
CA GLY A 1008 -0.82 31.29 51.12
C GLY A 1008 -1.85 32.04 50.27
N ARG A 1009 -2.22 33.27 50.66
CA ARG A 1009 -3.14 34.11 49.88
C ARG A 1009 -2.54 34.46 48.51
N ARG A 1010 -1.29 34.94 48.46
CA ARG A 1010 -0.62 35.31 47.20
C ARG A 1010 -0.48 34.12 46.26
N ALA A 1011 -0.06 32.96 46.78
CA ALA A 1011 0.06 31.74 45.97
C ALA A 1011 -1.29 31.32 45.36
N ALA A 1012 -2.38 31.38 46.16
CA ALA A 1012 -3.71 31.08 45.66
C ALA A 1012 -4.22 32.10 44.61
N GLU A 1013 -3.91 33.38 44.76
CA GLU A 1013 -4.24 34.41 43.76
C GLU A 1013 -3.49 34.18 42.44
N ARG A 1014 -2.19 33.87 42.49
CA ARG A 1014 -1.39 33.52 41.30
C ARG A 1014 -1.91 32.28 40.58
N MET A 1015 -2.31 31.24 41.32
CA MET A 1015 -2.96 30.07 40.71
C MET A 1015 -4.26 30.43 40.00
N LEU A 1016 -5.04 31.39 40.51
CA LEU A 1016 -6.30 31.81 39.89
C LEU A 1016 -6.11 32.74 38.69
N GLU A 1017 -4.99 33.46 38.61
CA GLU A 1017 -4.58 34.18 37.39
C GLU A 1017 -4.24 33.19 36.26
N LEU A 1018 -3.61 32.05 36.61
CA LEU A 1018 -3.24 30.98 35.66
C LEU A 1018 -4.44 30.11 35.27
N ASP A 1019 -5.19 29.61 36.25
CA ASP A 1019 -6.43 28.83 36.08
C ASP A 1019 -7.54 29.39 36.98
N PRO A 1020 -8.47 30.18 36.40
CA PRO A 1020 -9.61 30.73 37.14
C PRO A 1020 -10.57 29.68 37.73
N THR A 1021 -10.42 28.40 37.38
CA THR A 1021 -11.28 27.28 37.83
C THR A 1021 -10.62 26.35 38.83
N SER A 1022 -9.36 26.61 39.23
CA SER A 1022 -8.60 25.76 40.17
C SER A 1022 -9.33 25.55 41.50
N SER A 1023 -9.74 24.31 41.75
CA SER A 1023 -10.50 23.92 42.95
C SER A 1023 -9.65 24.05 44.23
N THR A 1024 -8.37 23.66 44.15
CA THR A 1024 -7.39 23.76 45.24
C THR A 1024 -7.18 25.21 45.66
N ALA A 1025 -7.01 26.13 44.70
CA ALA A 1025 -6.82 27.55 44.98
C ALA A 1025 -8.08 28.19 45.59
N LEU A 1026 -9.26 27.94 45.02
CA LEU A 1026 -10.53 28.51 45.52
C LEU A 1026 -10.90 27.99 46.93
N VAL A 1027 -10.73 26.69 47.20
CA VAL A 1027 -10.99 26.11 48.53
C VAL A 1027 -10.03 26.68 49.56
N THR A 1028 -8.74 26.75 49.24
CA THR A 1028 -7.71 27.23 50.17
C THR A 1028 -7.89 28.72 50.45
N LEU A 1029 -8.18 29.52 49.43
CA LEU A 1029 -8.46 30.95 49.57
C LEU A 1029 -9.73 31.21 50.41
N ALA A 1030 -10.79 30.42 50.21
CA ALA A 1030 -12.00 30.51 51.03
C ALA A 1030 -11.72 30.16 52.51
N ASN A 1031 -10.91 29.14 52.77
CA ASN A 1031 -10.52 28.74 54.12
C ASN A 1031 -9.62 29.79 54.78
N ILE A 1032 -8.68 30.38 54.05
CA ILE A 1032 -7.82 31.49 54.51
C ILE A 1032 -8.70 32.68 54.91
N TYR A 1033 -9.66 33.08 54.06
CA TYR A 1033 -10.59 34.17 54.40
C TYR A 1033 -11.48 33.86 55.61
N SER A 1034 -11.96 32.62 55.76
CA SER A 1034 -12.69 32.21 56.96
C SER A 1034 -11.81 32.28 58.22
N SER A 1035 -10.57 31.80 58.16
CA SER A 1035 -9.65 31.77 59.30
C SER A 1035 -9.16 33.15 59.76
N THR A 1036 -9.21 34.15 58.87
CA THR A 1036 -8.82 35.55 59.14
C THR A 1036 -10.01 36.46 59.49
N GLY A 1037 -11.22 35.88 59.65
CA GLY A 1037 -12.44 36.63 59.98
C GLY A 1037 -13.07 37.40 58.82
N LYS A 1038 -12.56 37.24 57.59
CA LYS A 1038 -13.06 37.84 56.35
C LYS A 1038 -14.20 37.00 55.74
N TRP A 1039 -15.29 36.87 56.49
CA TRP A 1039 -16.41 35.99 56.14
C TRP A 1039 -17.13 36.36 54.84
N LYS A 1040 -17.11 37.65 54.47
CA LYS A 1040 -17.76 38.18 53.26
C LYS A 1040 -17.01 37.73 52.01
N GLU A 1041 -15.69 37.83 52.04
CA GLU A 1041 -14.76 37.40 51.00
C GLU A 1041 -14.80 35.88 50.84
N ALA A 1042 -14.82 35.13 51.95
CA ALA A 1042 -15.00 33.68 51.93
C ALA A 1042 -16.33 33.26 51.26
N ALA A 1043 -17.42 33.97 51.54
CA ALA A 1043 -18.72 33.72 50.92
C ALA A 1043 -18.72 34.04 49.40
N ILE A 1044 -18.03 35.10 48.97
CA ILE A 1044 -17.86 35.44 47.56
C ILE A 1044 -17.09 34.35 46.82
N VAL A 1045 -15.98 33.86 47.39
CA VAL A 1045 -15.19 32.77 46.80
C VAL A 1045 -16.02 31.49 46.69
N ARG A 1046 -16.77 31.11 47.75
CA ARG A 1046 -17.66 29.93 47.72
C ARG A 1046 -18.83 30.07 46.73
N LYS A 1047 -19.36 31.28 46.54
CA LYS A 1047 -20.38 31.56 45.51
C LYS A 1047 -19.79 31.44 44.10
N SER A 1048 -18.57 31.92 43.89
CA SER A 1048 -17.82 31.80 42.64
C SER A 1048 -17.56 30.34 42.27
N MET A 1049 -17.19 29.50 43.26
CA MET A 1049 -17.06 28.04 43.06
C MET A 1049 -18.35 27.40 42.54
N LYS A 1050 -19.51 27.74 43.12
CA LYS A 1050 -20.82 27.25 42.65
C LYS A 1050 -21.16 27.73 41.24
N SER A 1051 -20.94 29.01 40.92
CA SER A 1051 -21.27 29.54 39.58
C SER A 1051 -20.36 29.00 38.47
N LYS A 1052 -19.14 28.60 38.81
CA LYS A 1052 -18.18 28.01 37.88
C LYS A 1052 -18.28 26.47 37.79
N GLY A 1053 -19.22 25.86 38.50
CA GLY A 1053 -19.39 24.40 38.51
C GLY A 1053 -18.23 23.63 39.16
N VAL A 1054 -17.41 24.30 39.98
CA VAL A 1054 -16.23 23.70 40.61
C VAL A 1054 -16.69 22.80 41.75
N MET A 1055 -16.67 21.49 41.51
CA MET A 1055 -16.97 20.46 42.50
C MET A 1055 -15.68 20.05 43.22
N LYS A 1056 -15.72 19.89 44.55
CA LYS A 1056 -14.62 19.30 45.30
C LYS A 1056 -14.62 17.80 45.00
N GLU A 1057 -13.69 17.34 44.16
CA GLU A 1057 -13.51 15.90 43.95
C GLU A 1057 -13.01 15.25 45.25
N PRO A 1058 -13.69 14.22 45.78
CA PRO A 1058 -13.17 13.44 46.89
C PRO A 1058 -11.90 12.73 46.41
N GLY A 1059 -10.81 12.84 47.16
CA GLY A 1059 -9.64 11.98 46.92
C GLY A 1059 -10.08 10.52 47.00
N TRP A 1060 -9.70 9.70 46.04
CA TRP A 1060 -10.05 8.29 46.02
C TRP A 1060 -8.80 7.43 45.81
N SER A 1061 -8.87 6.19 46.27
CA SER A 1061 -7.87 5.16 46.06
C SER A 1061 -8.58 3.91 45.54
N SER A 1062 -7.86 2.99 44.93
CA SER A 1062 -8.44 1.71 44.55
C SER A 1062 -7.45 0.58 44.81
N ILE A 1063 -7.98 -0.61 45.06
CA ILE A 1063 -7.21 -1.82 45.29
C ILE A 1063 -7.87 -2.99 44.57
N LEU A 1064 -7.07 -3.88 43.99
CA LEU A 1064 -7.54 -5.10 43.36
C LEU A 1064 -7.62 -6.22 44.41
N ILE A 1065 -8.82 -6.71 44.72
CA ILE A 1065 -9.04 -7.84 45.64
C ILE A 1065 -9.73 -8.94 44.85
N LYS A 1066 -9.07 -10.11 44.72
CA LYS A 1066 -9.62 -11.30 44.02
C LYS A 1066 -10.20 -10.95 42.63
N ASP A 1067 -9.41 -10.25 41.82
CA ASP A 1067 -9.74 -9.82 40.46
C ASP A 1067 -10.88 -8.79 40.33
N GLN A 1068 -11.27 -8.13 41.42
CA GLN A 1068 -12.19 -6.99 41.38
C GLN A 1068 -11.52 -5.71 41.92
N VAL A 1069 -11.67 -4.61 41.18
CA VAL A 1069 -11.18 -3.29 41.58
C VAL A 1069 -12.18 -2.68 42.56
N SER A 1070 -11.81 -2.59 43.84
CA SER A 1070 -12.56 -1.87 44.86
C SER A 1070 -12.03 -0.44 44.97
N ALA A 1071 -12.86 0.53 44.61
CA ALA A 1071 -12.55 1.96 44.76
C ALA A 1071 -13.07 2.51 46.10
N PHE A 1072 -12.22 3.25 46.80
CA PHE A 1072 -12.47 3.91 48.07
C PHE A 1072 -12.33 5.42 47.91
N ALA A 1073 -13.46 6.13 47.92
CA ALA A 1073 -13.46 7.58 48.00
C ALA A 1073 -13.34 8.05 49.45
N SER A 1074 -12.65 9.17 49.68
CA SER A 1074 -12.49 9.80 51.00
C SER A 1074 -13.85 10.13 51.61
N GLY A 1075 -14.20 9.42 52.69
CA GLY A 1075 -15.51 9.53 53.36
C GLY A 1075 -16.65 8.78 52.69
N GLY A 1076 -16.37 7.96 51.66
CA GLY A 1076 -17.35 7.14 50.96
C GLY A 1076 -17.73 5.89 51.75
N GLN A 1077 -19.02 5.63 51.87
CA GLN A 1077 -19.58 4.43 52.52
C GLN A 1077 -20.17 3.42 51.53
N SER A 1078 -19.89 3.58 50.24
CA SER A 1078 -20.52 2.81 49.16
C SER A 1078 -19.94 1.39 48.97
N HIS A 1079 -18.90 1.01 49.72
CA HIS A 1079 -18.30 -0.32 49.61
C HIS A 1079 -19.19 -1.38 50.29
N PRO A 1080 -19.42 -2.57 49.70
CA PRO A 1080 -20.28 -3.61 50.29
C PRO A 1080 -19.84 -4.07 51.68
N GLN A 1081 -18.55 -3.95 51.99
CA GLN A 1081 -17.95 -4.28 53.29
C GLN A 1081 -17.59 -3.03 54.12
N CYS A 1082 -18.28 -1.90 53.91
CA CYS A 1082 -17.94 -0.63 54.54
C CYS A 1082 -17.88 -0.72 56.08
N GLU A 1083 -18.84 -1.39 56.72
CA GLU A 1083 -18.87 -1.50 58.19
C GLU A 1083 -17.64 -2.25 58.76
N ASP A 1084 -17.22 -3.34 58.12
CA ASP A 1084 -16.03 -4.10 58.51
C ASP A 1084 -14.76 -3.27 58.34
N ILE A 1085 -14.64 -2.55 57.22
CA ILE A 1085 -13.48 -1.71 56.90
C ILE A 1085 -13.36 -0.56 57.90
N TYR A 1086 -14.47 0.13 58.22
CA TYR A 1086 -14.46 1.20 59.22
C TYR A 1086 -14.19 0.68 60.63
N SER A 1087 -14.68 -0.51 60.98
CA SER A 1087 -14.36 -1.17 62.27
C SER A 1087 -12.86 -1.49 62.40
N ILE A 1088 -12.23 -1.97 61.32
CA ILE A 1088 -10.78 -2.20 61.29
C ILE A 1088 -10.01 -0.88 61.30
N LEU A 1089 -10.45 0.14 60.57
CA LEU A 1089 -9.85 1.48 60.61
C LEU A 1089 -9.88 2.08 62.01
N GLU A 1090 -10.98 1.95 62.75
CA GLU A 1090 -11.06 2.36 64.16
C GLU A 1090 -10.07 1.60 65.03
N LEU A 1091 -9.90 0.28 64.84
CA LEU A 1091 -8.89 -0.51 65.55
C LEU A 1091 -7.45 -0.07 65.23
N VAL A 1092 -7.16 0.25 63.96
CA VAL A 1092 -5.84 0.73 63.52
C VAL A 1092 -5.57 2.13 64.07
N VAL A 1093 -6.54 3.03 64.02
CA VAL A 1093 -6.44 4.38 64.60
C VAL A 1093 -6.27 4.28 66.11
N HIS A 1094 -7.02 3.42 66.80
CA HIS A 1094 -6.84 3.18 68.22
C HIS A 1094 -5.43 2.67 68.55
N ARG A 1095 -4.90 1.70 67.78
CA ARG A 1095 -3.50 1.24 67.92
C ARG A 1095 -2.48 2.34 67.67
N TYR A 1096 -2.67 3.16 66.64
CA TYR A 1096 -1.74 4.24 66.28
C TYR A 1096 -1.75 5.36 67.34
N VAL A 1097 -2.93 5.71 67.86
CA VAL A 1097 -3.08 6.67 68.97
C VAL A 1097 -2.48 6.13 70.27
N CYS A 1098 -2.64 4.83 70.56
CA CYS A 1098 -1.96 4.18 71.69
C CYS A 1098 -0.44 4.16 71.51
N ALA A 1099 0.08 3.91 70.31
CA ALA A 1099 1.52 3.93 70.02
C ALA A 1099 2.13 5.34 70.14
N ILE A 1100 1.42 6.38 69.69
CA ILE A 1100 1.85 7.78 69.85
C ILE A 1100 1.80 8.21 71.32
N LYS A 1101 0.76 7.81 72.07
CA LYS A 1101 0.71 8.07 73.52
C LYS A 1101 1.82 7.36 74.29
N GLY A 1102 2.13 6.10 73.94
CA GLY A 1102 3.26 5.36 74.51
C GLY A 1102 4.62 5.99 74.19
N ALA A 1103 4.79 6.57 72.99
CA ALA A 1103 6.00 7.30 72.63
C ALA A 1103 6.14 8.63 73.40
N PHE A 1104 5.04 9.36 73.62
CA PHE A 1104 5.04 10.61 74.40
C PHE A 1104 5.30 10.40 75.91
N GLU A 1105 4.79 9.30 76.49
CA GLU A 1105 5.05 8.94 77.89
C GLU A 1105 6.49 8.44 78.11
N SER A 1106 7.14 7.88 77.09
CA SER A 1106 8.54 7.45 77.18
C SER A 1106 9.57 8.59 77.10
N THR A 1107 9.16 9.81 76.73
CA THR A 1107 10.03 11.01 76.64
C THR A 1107 10.00 11.93 77.86
N GLN A 1108 9.28 11.57 78.95
CA GLN A 1108 9.18 12.41 80.16
C GLN A 1108 9.93 11.88 81.39
N ILE A 1109 10.76 10.85 81.27
CA ILE A 1109 11.58 10.35 82.38
C ILE A 1109 13.04 10.25 81.93
N CYS A 1110 13.76 11.36 82.00
CA CYS A 1110 15.21 11.47 82.23
C CYS A 1110 15.58 12.95 82.35
N ASP A 1111 15.59 13.47 83.58
CA ASP A 1111 16.58 14.43 84.09
C ASP A 1111 16.59 14.25 85.62
N PRO A 1112 17.78 14.29 86.25
CA PRO A 1112 18.42 15.58 86.53
C PRO A 1112 19.79 15.79 85.88
#